data_AF-A0A1H3BX23-F1
#
_entry.id   AF-A0A1H3BX23-F1
#
_cell.length_a   1.000
_cell.length_b   1.000
_cell.length_c   1.000
_cell.angle_alpha   90.00
_cell.angle_beta   90.00
_cell.angle_gamma   90.00
#
_symmetry.space_group_name_H-M   'P 1'
#
loop_
_entity.id
_entity.type
_entity.pdbx_description
1 polymer ?
#
loop_
_entity_poly.entity_id
_entity_poly.type
_entity_poly.pdbx_seq_one_letter_code
_entity_poly.pdbx_strand_id
1 'polypeptide(L)'
;MDSPRFDPDPAARVAATSGAQAPRFDFGIVLALRLHEGNPWALERLERMAGWYDALPPVRVVDFGSREPFAGRLARTCARHGFAVTRVEDFGAFSLAAARNAGMRAEGPALRLITDIDFFLRPRDFLRIQELIEALDLRDRIDGMLNLPAWHLSEPATAALQAAPDPGRFLDRLAFDATHRPFGGDSDIAFAAPYSNVFLIHRDFFELVGGYDERFRGHGSEDFEFLTRAGLVSGWIAPPERLENNGWGPLRPGFFAPKPYAGHRRFLEALALPTELTGLRAFHLHHPTADPASADGWMSENDHKRERLAEAFGAYLEDRAGLVAVDHLPRPRRALCVCLSPLHRDAFLPFRLLGYRLEALRGAEPEALARAEAGLRAEAFDLLLVFNPDAEAHAPFRPLIETARAAGVEVAVAQFGPLPGTLAYAPDMLDRAPGFDAPAVAADAFSEAELAAAAALLAELAARAEAVALPDRAGPGPRILVPLQAQADLHGARTGADAQSYARFVAGLDAAAAAYPEAELLALPDPRARARPRFAAPNIHWLPAGEIPPAGIDAVICHSARAGLVAGLLGKPVICTGRGAPAVRLGLAGSAPDAAAALARAMSAVAARGGVPSDAPTLPDEPAQAEGDLARVTAAWLTHRALSACVTPSGPLRPGLPDGRRYDGLAVSRLRWRGSGLALARMAASGRSSPESYAGGRLGMLDAPSRRRERTGQMRDGGDGASAPAGKRDAGQGPAIGAATRNVKAWIGRRLGPRGQGGPRHGA
;
A
#
# COMPACT_ATOMS: atom_id res chain seq x y z
N MET A 1 11.91 -6.82 55.48
CA MET A 1 11.34 -5.48 55.29
C MET A 1 12.44 -4.62 54.73
N ASP A 2 12.44 -4.42 53.41
CA ASP A 2 13.19 -3.37 52.73
C ASP A 2 12.44 -3.12 51.42
N SER A 3 11.84 -1.94 51.28
CA SER A 3 11.13 -1.53 50.07
C SER A 3 12.13 -1.11 49.01
N PRO A 4 11.96 -1.47 47.73
CA PRO A 4 12.80 -0.94 46.66
C PRO A 4 12.49 0.56 46.51
N ARG A 5 13.51 1.40 46.72
CA ARG A 5 13.44 2.83 46.43
C ARG A 5 13.25 3.00 44.92
N PHE A 6 12.11 3.56 44.54
CA PHE A 6 11.92 4.11 43.20
C PHE A 6 12.92 5.26 43.03
N ASP A 7 13.76 5.16 42.01
CA ASP A 7 14.66 6.21 41.56
C ASP A 7 13.80 7.31 40.90
N PRO A 8 13.62 8.49 41.52
CA PRO A 8 12.89 9.56 40.90
C PRO A 8 13.88 10.35 40.05
N ASP A 9 13.61 10.39 38.75
CA ASP A 9 14.13 11.36 37.79
C ASP A 9 15.22 10.88 36.79
N PRO A 10 14.81 10.25 35.68
CA PRO A 10 15.67 10.08 34.50
C PRO A 10 15.94 11.39 33.74
N ALA A 11 15.20 12.47 33.99
CA ALA A 11 15.32 13.74 33.27
C ALA A 11 16.54 14.56 33.73
N ALA A 12 17.04 14.33 34.96
CA ALA A 12 18.24 14.98 35.46
C ALA A 12 19.55 14.54 34.79
N ARG A 13 19.56 13.43 34.02
CA ARG A 13 20.77 12.96 33.30
C ARG A 13 21.01 13.62 31.95
N VAL A 14 20.10 14.46 31.45
CA VAL A 14 20.26 15.14 30.14
C VAL A 14 20.76 16.59 30.29
N ALA A 15 20.70 17.18 31.49
CA ALA A 15 20.97 18.61 31.67
C ALA A 15 22.44 18.95 31.99
N ALA A 16 23.35 17.98 32.10
CA ALA A 16 24.72 18.24 32.55
C ALA A 16 25.80 17.49 31.76
N THR A 17 25.69 17.46 30.43
CA THR A 17 26.83 17.14 29.56
C THR A 17 26.67 17.76 28.17
N SER A 18 27.71 18.51 27.78
CA SER A 18 28.04 18.95 26.41
C SER A 18 27.23 20.12 25.83
N GLY A 19 27.90 20.95 25.03
CA GLY A 19 27.29 21.99 24.19
C GLY A 19 26.37 21.37 23.14
N ALA A 20 25.20 20.93 23.59
CA ALA A 20 24.22 20.22 22.79
C ALA A 20 23.68 21.15 21.70
N GLN A 21 23.95 20.76 20.46
CA GLN A 21 23.34 21.34 19.28
C GLN A 21 21.82 21.27 19.42
N ALA A 22 21.11 22.33 19.03
CA ALA A 22 19.64 22.34 19.03
C ALA A 22 19.10 21.07 18.33
N PRO A 23 18.04 20.43 18.86
CA PRO A 23 17.53 19.19 18.31
C PRO A 23 17.14 19.39 16.84
N ARG A 24 17.65 18.50 15.98
CA ARG A 24 17.36 18.52 14.54
C ARG A 24 16.08 17.74 14.29
N PHE A 25 15.11 18.38 13.63
CA PHE A 25 13.86 17.75 13.22
C PHE A 25 13.91 17.30 11.75
N ASP A 26 13.38 16.11 11.49
CA ASP A 26 13.20 15.60 10.11
C ASP A 26 11.87 16.00 9.50
N PHE A 27 11.05 16.74 10.24
CA PHE A 27 9.77 17.24 9.80
C PHE A 27 9.65 18.76 9.97
N GLY A 28 8.73 19.36 9.22
CA GLY A 28 8.33 20.76 9.38
C GLY A 28 6.86 20.88 9.73
N ILE A 29 6.41 22.08 10.10
CA ILE A 29 5.01 22.39 10.39
C ILE A 29 4.43 23.22 9.25
N VAL A 30 3.22 22.90 8.81
CA VAL A 30 2.45 23.68 7.84
C VAL A 30 1.19 24.21 8.53
N LEU A 31 1.13 25.53 8.68
CA LEU A 31 0.00 26.27 9.24
C LEU A 31 -0.67 27.06 8.13
N ALA A 32 -1.95 26.81 7.86
CA ALA A 32 -2.73 27.57 6.90
C ALA A 32 -3.68 28.52 7.62
N LEU A 33 -3.66 29.80 7.27
CA LEU A 33 -4.55 30.78 7.87
C LEU A 33 -4.86 31.96 6.93
N ARG A 34 -5.92 32.68 7.26
CA ARG A 34 -6.24 34.00 6.71
C ARG A 34 -6.49 34.93 7.89
N LEU A 35 -5.69 35.98 8.03
CA LEU A 35 -5.92 37.02 9.02
C LEU A 35 -6.90 38.07 8.49
N HIS A 36 -7.84 38.46 9.34
CA HIS A 36 -8.81 39.53 9.13
C HIS A 36 -9.23 40.12 10.48
N GLU A 37 -10.14 41.09 10.45
CA GLU A 37 -10.57 41.82 11.66
C GLU A 37 -11.30 40.94 12.69
N GLY A 38 -11.93 39.86 12.24
CA GLY A 38 -12.71 38.94 13.08
C GLY A 38 -11.90 37.84 13.76
N ASN A 39 -10.59 37.72 13.47
CA ASN A 39 -9.73 36.71 14.10
C ASN A 39 -8.36 37.24 14.56
N PRO A 40 -8.28 38.40 15.25
CA PRO A 40 -7.00 38.96 15.70
C PRO A 40 -6.23 38.00 16.62
N TRP A 41 -6.96 37.14 17.35
CA TRP A 41 -6.43 36.07 18.19
C TRP A 41 -5.51 35.08 17.45
N ALA A 42 -5.65 34.92 16.13
CA ALA A 42 -4.81 34.01 15.35
C ALA A 42 -3.34 34.48 15.32
N LEU A 43 -3.12 35.80 15.30
CA LEU A 43 -1.78 36.37 15.38
C LEU A 43 -1.17 36.17 16.77
N GLU A 44 -1.96 36.35 17.83
CA GLU A 44 -1.53 36.11 19.22
C GLU A 44 -1.12 34.65 19.43
N ARG A 45 -1.88 33.70 18.86
CA ARG A 45 -1.54 32.27 18.90
C ARG A 45 -0.24 31.96 18.15
N LEU A 46 -0.01 32.61 17.01
CA LEU A 46 1.23 32.45 16.25
C LEU A 46 2.44 32.94 17.06
N GLU A 47 2.33 34.08 17.73
CA GLU A 47 3.38 34.60 18.62
C GLU A 47 3.62 33.67 19.80
N ARG A 48 2.53 33.17 20.42
CA ARG A 48 2.62 32.23 21.54
C ARG A 48 3.29 30.92 21.16
N MET A 49 3.01 30.41 19.97
CA MET A 49 3.58 29.14 19.48
C MET A 49 5.11 29.16 19.51
N ALA A 50 5.73 30.32 19.23
CA ALA A 50 7.19 30.47 19.23
C ALA A 50 7.85 30.22 20.59
N GLY A 51 7.11 30.40 21.70
CA GLY A 51 7.61 30.21 23.07
C GLY A 51 6.95 29.07 23.84
N TRP A 52 6.07 28.28 23.19
CA TRP A 52 5.28 27.24 23.86
C TRP A 52 6.00 25.89 23.99
N TYR A 53 6.83 25.54 23.01
CA TYR A 53 7.42 24.21 22.87
C TYR A 53 8.88 24.19 23.36
N ASP A 54 9.30 23.06 23.92
CA ASP A 54 10.69 22.84 24.34
C ASP A 54 11.66 22.97 23.17
N ALA A 55 11.20 22.56 21.98
CA ALA A 55 11.87 22.76 20.71
C ALA A 55 10.83 22.83 19.58
N LEU A 56 11.06 23.72 18.62
CA LEU A 56 10.13 24.00 17.53
C LEU A 56 10.73 23.58 16.18
N PRO A 57 10.08 22.66 15.43
CA PRO A 57 10.46 22.36 14.06
C PRO A 57 10.32 23.57 13.13
N PRO A 58 10.96 23.57 11.95
CA PRO A 58 10.78 24.64 10.97
C PRO A 58 9.30 24.85 10.64
N VAL A 59 8.83 26.08 10.80
CA VAL A 59 7.43 26.46 10.59
C VAL A 59 7.28 27.13 9.24
N ARG A 60 6.29 26.68 8.47
CA ARG A 60 5.73 27.40 7.33
C ARG A 60 4.32 27.86 7.64
N VAL A 61 4.10 29.16 7.47
CA VAL A 61 2.78 29.78 7.48
C VAL A 61 2.33 30.04 6.04
N VAL A 62 1.18 29.51 5.67
CA VAL A 62 0.50 29.81 4.41
C VAL A 62 -0.51 30.93 4.68
N ASP A 63 -0.19 32.11 4.18
CA ASP A 63 -1.09 33.26 4.17
C ASP A 63 -2.03 33.14 2.96
N PHE A 64 -3.25 32.67 3.19
CA PHE A 64 -4.25 32.48 2.13
C PHE A 64 -5.19 33.68 2.06
N GLY A 65 -4.75 34.72 1.35
CA GLY A 65 -5.57 35.87 1.03
C GLY A 65 -5.84 36.84 2.17
N SER A 66 -4.93 36.98 3.16
CA SER A 66 -5.03 38.08 4.11
C SER A 66 -4.87 39.42 3.37
N ARG A 67 -5.76 40.37 3.64
CA ARG A 67 -5.69 41.72 3.08
C ARG A 67 -4.79 42.60 3.95
N GLU A 68 -4.27 43.69 3.39
CA GLU A 68 -3.65 44.72 4.23
C GLU A 68 -4.69 45.36 5.17
N PRO A 69 -4.32 45.75 6.41
CA PRO A 69 -2.97 45.72 6.99
C PRO A 69 -2.57 44.36 7.61
N PHE A 70 -3.43 43.34 7.55
CA PHE A 70 -3.22 42.06 8.24
C PHE A 70 -2.09 41.22 7.61
N ALA A 71 -2.02 41.20 6.28
CA ALA A 71 -0.90 40.61 5.54
C ALA A 71 0.46 41.12 6.03
N GLY A 72 0.64 42.46 6.08
CA GLY A 72 1.87 43.06 6.58
C GLY A 72 2.15 42.74 8.04
N ARG A 73 1.12 42.64 8.91
CA ARG A 73 1.30 42.22 10.31
C ARG A 73 1.80 40.78 10.40
N LEU A 74 1.17 39.86 9.66
CA LEU A 74 1.55 38.45 9.62
C LEU A 74 3.00 38.28 9.17
N ALA A 75 3.38 38.92 8.06
CA ALA A 75 4.74 38.85 7.52
C ALA A 75 5.78 39.33 8.53
N ARG A 76 5.51 40.44 9.25
CA ARG A 76 6.41 40.95 10.29
C ARG A 76 6.55 40.00 11.47
N THR A 77 5.45 39.40 11.93
CA THR A 77 5.47 38.42 13.02
C THR A 77 6.23 37.16 12.61
N CYS A 78 5.97 36.61 11.41
CA CYS A 78 6.71 35.46 10.90
C CYS A 78 8.22 35.75 10.78
N ALA A 79 8.60 36.91 10.23
CA ALA A 79 10.01 37.31 10.12
C ALA A 79 10.70 37.41 11.50
N ARG A 80 10.00 37.95 12.51
CA ARG A 80 10.53 38.05 13.89
C ARG A 80 10.87 36.68 14.50
N HIS A 81 10.07 35.66 14.19
CA HIS A 81 10.24 34.30 14.73
C HIS A 81 10.95 33.33 13.77
N GLY A 82 11.41 33.81 12.61
CA GLY A 82 12.08 32.96 11.61
C GLY A 82 11.16 31.97 10.90
N PHE A 83 9.85 32.24 10.86
CA PHE A 83 8.88 31.39 10.16
C PHE A 83 8.87 31.70 8.66
N ALA A 84 8.87 30.65 7.83
CA ALA A 84 8.73 30.80 6.40
C ALA A 84 7.28 31.17 6.04
N VAL A 85 7.10 32.03 5.05
CA VAL A 85 5.76 32.45 4.60
C VAL A 85 5.55 32.03 3.14
N THR A 86 4.39 31.43 2.87
CA THR A 86 3.90 31.21 1.51
C THR A 86 2.62 32.01 1.34
N ARG A 87 2.63 33.01 0.47
CA ARG A 87 1.47 33.84 0.20
C ARG A 87 0.67 33.25 -0.97
N VAL A 88 -0.63 33.09 -0.79
CA VAL A 88 -1.58 32.73 -1.84
C VAL A 88 -2.57 33.86 -1.99
N GLU A 89 -2.58 34.49 -3.16
CA GLU A 89 -3.44 35.64 -3.45
C GLU A 89 -4.84 35.19 -3.90
N ASP A 90 -5.58 34.62 -2.96
CA ASP A 90 -6.97 34.23 -3.16
C ASP A 90 -7.86 34.93 -2.12
N PHE A 91 -8.62 35.92 -2.57
CA PHE A 91 -9.49 36.74 -1.72
C PHE A 91 -10.95 36.28 -1.73
N GLY A 92 -11.27 35.15 -2.39
CA GLY A 92 -12.61 34.58 -2.39
C GLY A 92 -12.95 33.86 -1.09
N ALA A 93 -13.95 32.97 -1.10
CA ALA A 93 -14.21 32.08 0.03
C ALA A 93 -12.93 31.31 0.40
N PHE A 94 -12.59 31.28 1.68
CA PHE A 94 -11.36 30.65 2.17
C PHE A 94 -11.36 29.16 1.81
N SER A 95 -10.20 28.62 1.43
CA SER A 95 -10.06 27.18 1.19
C SER A 95 -8.86 26.67 1.96
N LEU A 96 -9.15 25.95 3.05
CA LEU A 96 -8.13 25.26 3.83
C LEU A 96 -7.44 24.17 3.00
N ALA A 97 -8.20 23.53 2.11
CA ALA A 97 -7.70 22.56 1.13
C ALA A 97 -6.62 23.16 0.22
N ALA A 98 -6.92 24.28 -0.46
CA ALA A 98 -5.97 24.94 -1.34
C ALA A 98 -4.75 25.50 -0.58
N ALA A 99 -4.97 26.09 0.60
CA ALA A 99 -3.88 26.58 1.43
C ALA A 99 -2.91 25.46 1.85
N ARG A 100 -3.43 24.29 2.21
CA ARG A 100 -2.57 23.14 2.57
C ARG A 100 -1.90 22.50 1.37
N ASN A 101 -2.56 22.43 0.22
CA ASN A 101 -1.90 22.03 -1.04
C ASN A 101 -0.69 22.94 -1.32
N ALA A 102 -0.84 24.26 -1.18
CA ALA A 102 0.25 25.21 -1.33
C ALA A 102 1.37 24.98 -0.30
N GLY A 103 1.02 24.80 0.98
CA GLY A 103 1.98 24.53 2.05
C GLY A 103 2.77 23.23 1.87
N MET A 104 2.11 22.17 1.42
CA MET A 104 2.72 20.85 1.14
C MET A 104 3.60 20.86 -0.12
N ARG A 105 3.37 21.76 -1.07
CA ARG A 105 4.19 21.88 -2.27
C ARG A 105 5.38 22.83 -2.11
N ALA A 106 5.35 23.72 -1.13
CA ALA A 106 6.44 24.65 -0.89
C ALA A 106 7.69 23.94 -0.30
N GLU A 107 8.88 24.53 -0.50
CA GLU A 107 10.18 23.93 -0.15
C GLU A 107 10.34 23.58 1.34
N GLY A 108 10.89 22.43 1.71
CA GLY A 108 11.10 22.12 3.12
C GLY A 108 11.28 20.62 3.37
N PRO A 109 11.22 20.19 4.64
CA PRO A 109 11.31 18.79 5.00
C PRO A 109 10.24 17.94 4.29
N ALA A 110 10.58 16.68 3.99
CA ALA A 110 9.67 15.76 3.33
C ALA A 110 8.50 15.37 4.23
N LEU A 111 8.75 15.12 5.52
CA LEU A 111 7.70 14.93 6.51
C LEU A 111 7.15 16.28 6.96
N ARG A 112 5.83 16.42 7.01
CA ARG A 112 5.18 17.65 7.46
C ARG A 112 4.01 17.37 8.37
N LEU A 113 3.95 18.09 9.49
CA LEU A 113 2.79 18.15 10.36
C LEU A 113 1.88 19.25 9.84
N ILE A 114 0.73 18.85 9.32
CA ILE A 114 -0.36 19.77 8.97
C ILE A 114 -1.14 20.03 10.25
N THR A 115 -1.39 21.30 10.58
CA THR A 115 -2.20 21.68 11.74
C THR A 115 -2.78 23.09 11.56
N ASP A 116 -3.80 23.41 12.35
CA ASP A 116 -4.34 24.77 12.42
C ASP A 116 -3.70 25.54 13.59
N ILE A 117 -3.85 26.87 13.59
CA ILE A 117 -3.18 27.77 14.54
C ILE A 117 -3.73 27.66 15.98
N ASP A 118 -4.90 27.03 16.15
CA ASP A 118 -5.57 26.73 17.43
C ASP A 118 -5.03 25.50 18.14
N PHE A 119 -4.37 24.62 17.39
CA PHE A 119 -3.99 23.31 17.88
C PHE A 119 -2.63 23.40 18.55
N PHE A 120 -2.65 23.23 19.86
CA PHE A 120 -1.44 23.14 20.66
C PHE A 120 -1.22 21.69 21.07
N LEU A 121 0.01 21.22 20.95
CA LEU A 121 0.44 19.96 21.56
C LEU A 121 1.05 20.26 22.93
N ARG A 122 1.41 19.24 23.70
CA ARG A 122 2.20 19.46 24.92
C ARG A 122 3.59 19.99 24.55
N PRO A 123 4.26 20.76 25.44
CA PRO A 123 5.56 21.37 25.14
C PRO A 123 6.61 20.42 24.55
N ARG A 124 6.62 19.15 24.99
CA ARG A 124 7.56 18.10 24.56
C ARG A 124 7.11 17.32 23.31
N ASP A 125 5.87 17.47 22.84
CA ASP A 125 5.29 16.54 21.86
C ASP A 125 6.00 16.55 20.49
N PHE A 126 6.65 17.65 20.08
CA PHE A 126 7.46 17.64 18.85
C PHE A 126 8.70 16.76 18.97
N LEU A 127 9.33 16.71 20.14
CA LEU A 127 10.42 15.75 20.41
C LEU A 127 9.89 14.32 20.37
N ARG A 128 8.69 14.08 20.93
CA ARG A 128 8.04 12.78 20.86
C ARG A 128 7.70 12.35 19.42
N ILE A 129 7.26 13.29 18.58
CA ILE A 129 7.01 13.03 17.15
C ILE A 129 8.32 12.66 16.44
N GLN A 130 9.43 13.35 16.73
CA GLN A 130 10.75 13.01 16.20
C GLN A 130 11.17 11.59 16.60
N GLU A 131 11.02 11.20 17.87
CA GLU A 131 11.29 9.83 18.35
C GLU A 131 10.44 8.79 17.60
N LEU A 132 9.17 9.10 17.30
CA LEU A 132 8.28 8.20 16.55
C LEU A 132 8.64 8.12 15.06
N ILE A 133 9.11 9.22 14.45
CA ILE A 133 9.60 9.21 13.07
C ILE A 133 10.76 8.22 12.92
N GLU A 134 11.68 8.22 13.88
CA GLU A 134 12.80 7.28 13.92
C GLU A 134 12.36 5.86 14.22
N ALA A 135 11.53 5.66 15.26
CA ALA A 135 11.10 4.32 15.67
C ALA A 135 10.20 3.60 14.66
N LEU A 136 9.53 4.34 13.78
CA LEU A 136 8.60 3.80 12.77
C LEU A 136 9.14 3.90 11.33
N ASP A 137 10.39 4.33 11.15
CA ASP A 137 11.04 4.55 9.85
C ASP A 137 10.20 5.46 8.91
N LEU A 138 9.55 6.51 9.43
CA LEU A 138 8.62 7.34 8.63
C LEU A 138 9.32 8.16 7.55
N ARG A 139 10.65 8.26 7.59
CA ARG A 139 11.45 8.87 6.51
C ARG A 139 11.38 8.04 5.23
N ASP A 140 11.40 6.72 5.38
CA ASP A 140 11.47 5.78 4.26
C ASP A 140 10.10 5.21 3.92
N ARG A 141 9.21 5.06 4.92
CA ARG A 141 7.84 4.54 4.76
C ARG A 141 6.85 5.67 4.53
N ILE A 142 6.71 6.07 3.26
CA ILE A 142 5.99 7.30 2.93
C ILE A 142 4.50 7.29 3.34
N ASP A 143 3.86 6.13 3.31
CA ASP A 143 2.44 5.95 3.66
C ASP A 143 2.17 5.82 5.17
N GLY A 144 3.22 5.94 6.00
CA GLY A 144 3.09 6.10 7.43
C GLY A 144 2.59 7.50 7.80
N MET A 145 1.52 7.56 8.60
CA MET A 145 0.89 8.80 9.01
C MET A 145 0.63 8.78 10.51
N LEU A 146 0.93 9.88 11.19
CA LEU A 146 0.52 10.10 12.59
C LEU A 146 -0.68 11.04 12.60
N ASN A 147 -1.89 10.53 12.80
CA ASN A 147 -3.10 11.35 12.89
C ASN A 147 -3.50 11.53 14.36
N LEU A 148 -3.44 12.78 14.84
CA LEU A 148 -3.64 13.10 16.23
C LEU A 148 -5.14 13.31 16.51
N PRO A 149 -5.70 12.65 17.54
CA PRO A 149 -7.03 13.01 18.02
C PRO A 149 -7.01 14.45 18.56
N ALA A 150 -8.13 15.16 18.42
CA ALA A 150 -8.28 16.55 18.82
C ALA A 150 -9.23 16.70 19.99
N TRP A 151 -8.77 17.36 21.05
CA TRP A 151 -9.55 17.63 22.25
C TRP A 151 -9.87 19.13 22.29
N HIS A 152 -11.14 19.46 22.12
CA HIS A 152 -11.59 20.85 22.06
C HIS A 152 -11.83 21.37 23.46
N LEU A 153 -10.99 22.32 23.88
CA LEU A 153 -11.09 22.94 25.19
C LEU A 153 -12.27 23.88 25.26
N SER A 154 -12.93 23.95 26.42
CA SER A 154 -13.86 25.03 26.71
C SER A 154 -13.13 26.37 26.88
N GLU A 155 -13.88 27.47 26.88
CA GLU A 155 -13.33 28.80 27.15
C GLU A 155 -12.63 28.88 28.53
N PRO A 156 -13.25 28.42 29.65
CA PRO A 156 -12.58 28.43 30.95
C PRO A 156 -11.31 27.57 30.97
N ALA A 157 -11.33 26.39 30.34
CA ALA A 157 -10.17 25.52 30.28
C ALA A 157 -9.02 26.14 29.46
N THR A 158 -9.34 26.87 28.40
CA THR A 158 -8.35 27.61 27.60
C THR A 158 -7.72 28.73 28.41
N ALA A 159 -8.51 29.50 29.16
CA ALA A 159 -8.02 30.54 30.04
C ALA A 159 -7.14 29.97 31.18
N ALA A 160 -7.56 28.84 31.78
CA ALA A 160 -6.79 28.15 32.80
C ALA A 160 -5.45 27.61 32.26
N LEU A 161 -5.44 27.04 31.05
CA LEU A 161 -4.21 26.62 30.36
C LEU A 161 -3.30 27.83 30.07
N GLN A 162 -3.88 28.97 29.71
CA GLN A 162 -3.13 30.20 29.46
C GLN A 162 -2.46 30.76 30.71
N ALA A 163 -3.10 30.62 31.87
CA ALA A 163 -2.54 31.03 33.15
C ALA A 163 -1.64 29.97 33.82
N ALA A 164 -1.57 28.75 33.28
CA ALA A 164 -0.85 27.65 33.91
C ALA A 164 0.68 27.87 33.86
N PRO A 165 1.40 27.77 34.99
CA PRO A 165 2.85 27.90 35.02
C PRO A 165 3.56 26.71 34.36
N ASP A 166 2.93 25.53 34.39
CA ASP A 166 3.37 24.32 33.73
C ASP A 166 2.24 23.82 32.80
N PRO A 167 2.21 24.29 31.54
CA PRO A 167 1.17 23.90 30.60
C PRO A 167 1.22 22.40 30.27
N GLY A 168 2.40 21.78 30.27
CA GLY A 168 2.54 20.34 30.00
C GLY A 168 1.82 19.50 31.06
N ARG A 169 2.14 19.74 32.33
CA ARG A 169 1.47 19.06 33.46
C ARG A 169 -0.02 19.36 33.53
N PHE A 170 -0.44 20.59 33.22
CA PHE A 170 -1.86 20.93 33.15
C PHE A 170 -2.57 20.08 32.11
N LEU A 171 -2.02 19.98 30.90
CA LEU A 171 -2.61 19.20 29.81
C LEU A 171 -2.63 17.70 30.10
N ASP A 172 -1.58 17.14 30.70
CA ASP A 172 -1.57 15.73 31.10
C ASP A 172 -2.64 15.42 32.15
N ARG A 173 -2.82 16.29 33.15
CA ARG A 173 -3.88 16.15 34.15
C ARG A 173 -5.26 16.27 33.52
N LEU A 174 -5.47 17.28 32.69
CA LEU A 174 -6.72 17.49 31.97
C LEU A 174 -7.07 16.27 31.09
N ALA A 175 -6.07 15.72 30.39
CA ALA A 175 -6.22 14.54 29.55
C ALA A 175 -6.65 13.30 30.36
N PHE A 176 -6.03 13.10 31.52
CA PHE A 176 -6.38 12.02 32.43
C PHE A 176 -7.81 12.18 32.97
N ASP A 177 -8.12 13.34 33.55
CA ASP A 177 -9.39 13.61 34.20
C ASP A 177 -10.58 13.53 33.22
N ALA A 178 -10.44 14.06 32.00
CA ALA A 178 -11.55 14.09 31.04
C ALA A 178 -11.92 12.70 30.49
N THR A 179 -11.06 11.68 30.65
CA THR A 179 -11.38 10.29 30.26
C THR A 179 -12.52 9.71 31.12
N HIS A 180 -12.73 10.26 32.32
CA HIS A 180 -13.74 9.81 33.28
C HIS A 180 -14.88 10.81 33.49
N ARG A 181 -14.88 11.94 32.75
CA ARG A 181 -15.89 13.00 32.87
C ARG A 181 -16.70 13.11 31.58
N PRO A 182 -17.97 13.59 31.66
CA PRO A 182 -18.73 13.88 30.46
C PRO A 182 -18.07 15.00 29.65
N PHE A 183 -18.20 14.91 28.32
CA PHE A 183 -17.90 16.03 27.43
C PHE A 183 -19.10 16.97 27.29
N GLY A 184 -18.82 18.24 27.03
CA GLY A 184 -19.83 19.29 26.84
C GLY A 184 -20.37 19.89 28.13
N GLY A 185 -21.30 20.86 28.02
CA GLY A 185 -21.81 21.62 29.16
C GLY A 185 -20.70 22.41 29.86
N ASP A 186 -20.65 22.34 31.20
CA ASP A 186 -19.64 22.98 32.05
C ASP A 186 -18.30 22.20 32.13
N SER A 187 -18.06 21.26 31.20
CA SER A 187 -16.82 20.46 31.16
C SER A 187 -15.64 21.26 30.62
N ASP A 188 -14.43 20.91 31.07
CA ASP A 188 -13.18 21.49 30.56
C ASP A 188 -12.93 21.10 29.09
N ILE A 189 -13.50 19.98 28.64
CA ILE A 189 -13.45 19.50 27.26
C ILE A 189 -14.86 19.57 26.66
N ALA A 190 -15.04 20.45 25.67
CA ALA A 190 -16.29 20.60 24.95
C ALA A 190 -16.64 19.32 24.16
N PHE A 191 -15.66 18.75 23.45
CA PHE A 191 -15.75 17.44 22.82
C PHE A 191 -14.37 16.92 22.42
N ALA A 192 -14.26 15.61 22.20
CA ALA A 192 -13.07 14.99 21.62
C ALA A 192 -13.39 14.41 20.23
N ALA A 193 -12.64 14.83 19.22
CA ALA A 193 -12.63 14.20 17.91
C ALA A 193 -11.56 13.09 17.90
N PRO A 194 -11.93 11.82 17.66
CA PRO A 194 -10.99 10.70 17.73
C PRO A 194 -9.98 10.65 16.58
N TYR A 195 -10.09 11.59 15.65
CA TYR A 195 -9.17 11.89 14.55
C TYR A 195 -9.33 13.37 14.26
N SER A 196 -8.33 13.99 13.64
CA SER A 196 -8.41 15.39 13.28
C SER A 196 -7.64 15.69 12.00
N ASN A 197 -7.73 16.94 11.59
CA ASN A 197 -6.93 17.57 10.57
C ASN A 197 -5.51 17.91 11.02
N VAL A 198 -5.07 17.30 12.13
CA VAL A 198 -3.75 17.44 12.72
C VAL A 198 -3.00 16.14 12.50
N PHE A 199 -2.15 16.10 11.48
CA PHE A 199 -1.45 14.87 11.14
C PHE A 199 -0.09 15.10 10.48
N LEU A 200 0.84 14.21 10.82
CA LEU A 200 2.16 14.11 10.18
C LEU A 200 2.06 13.20 8.96
N ILE A 201 2.48 13.68 7.80
CA ILE A 201 2.49 12.92 6.54
C ILE A 201 3.76 13.17 5.73
N HIS A 202 4.21 12.17 4.97
CA HIS A 202 5.27 12.34 3.98
C HIS A 202 4.75 13.05 2.73
N ARG A 203 5.48 14.06 2.24
CA ARG A 203 5.14 14.83 1.03
C ARG A 203 4.85 13.92 -0.15
N ASP A 204 5.69 12.92 -0.39
CA ASP A 204 5.51 12.05 -1.54
C ASP A 204 4.25 11.17 -1.39
N PHE A 205 3.82 10.84 -0.16
CA PHE A 205 2.53 10.16 0.00
C PHE A 205 1.35 11.11 -0.20
N PHE A 206 1.46 12.35 0.27
CA PHE A 206 0.48 13.41 -0.04
C PHE A 206 0.32 13.62 -1.56
N GLU A 207 1.44 13.67 -2.29
CA GLU A 207 1.50 13.76 -3.75
C GLU A 207 0.92 12.50 -4.42
N LEU A 208 1.23 11.30 -3.91
CA LEU A 208 0.67 10.04 -4.39
C LEU A 208 -0.87 10.00 -4.24
N VAL A 209 -1.36 10.44 -3.08
CA VAL A 209 -2.80 10.54 -2.78
C VAL A 209 -3.48 11.54 -3.69
N GLY A 210 -2.80 12.64 -4.05
CA GLY A 210 -3.26 13.67 -4.99
C GLY A 210 -3.76 14.94 -4.31
N GLY A 211 -3.26 15.25 -3.10
CA GLY A 211 -3.61 16.46 -2.34
C GLY A 211 -5.09 16.55 -1.93
N TYR A 212 -5.47 17.68 -1.32
CA TYR A 212 -6.86 17.98 -0.96
C TYR A 212 -7.67 18.44 -2.17
N ASP A 213 -8.97 18.15 -2.18
CA ASP A 213 -9.91 18.70 -3.16
C ASP A 213 -10.17 20.19 -2.92
N GLU A 214 -9.66 21.04 -3.81
CA GLU A 214 -9.76 22.49 -3.68
C GLU A 214 -11.19 23.03 -3.89
N ARG A 215 -12.13 22.18 -4.32
CA ARG A 215 -13.57 22.54 -4.37
C ARG A 215 -14.18 22.70 -2.99
N PHE A 216 -13.54 22.16 -1.93
CA PHE A 216 -13.92 22.49 -0.56
C PHE A 216 -13.48 23.92 -0.22
N ARG A 217 -14.45 24.84 -0.30
CA ARG A 217 -14.33 26.22 0.18
C ARG A 217 -15.22 26.44 1.41
N GLY A 218 -14.90 27.46 2.19
CA GLY A 218 -15.39 27.59 3.56
C GLY A 218 -14.83 26.49 4.46
N HIS A 219 -15.63 26.07 5.45
CA HIS A 219 -15.30 25.02 6.40
C HIS A 219 -15.99 23.70 6.09
N GLY A 220 -15.21 22.62 6.23
CA GLY A 220 -15.66 21.28 6.50
C GLY A 220 -15.56 20.31 5.32
N SER A 221 -15.48 19.02 5.70
CA SER A 221 -15.46 17.84 4.83
C SER A 221 -14.17 17.60 4.05
N GLU A 222 -13.30 18.59 3.88
CA GLU A 222 -12.05 18.42 3.12
C GLU A 222 -11.11 17.41 3.79
N ASP A 223 -11.11 17.39 5.12
CA ASP A 223 -10.37 16.46 5.96
C ASP A 223 -10.93 15.03 5.87
N PHE A 224 -12.26 14.88 5.91
CA PHE A 224 -12.91 13.59 5.78
C PHE A 224 -12.64 12.97 4.41
N GLU A 225 -12.71 13.78 3.34
CA GLU A 225 -12.39 13.34 1.99
C GLU A 225 -10.94 12.89 1.90
N PHE A 226 -10.00 13.78 2.22
CA PHE A 226 -8.57 13.53 2.04
C PHE A 226 -8.09 12.35 2.90
N LEU A 227 -8.43 12.31 4.19
CA LEU A 227 -7.97 11.24 5.08
C LEU A 227 -8.60 9.89 4.73
N THR A 228 -9.85 9.88 4.24
CA THR A 228 -10.48 8.65 3.74
C THR A 228 -9.75 8.14 2.51
N ARG A 229 -9.45 9.04 1.55
CA ARG A 229 -8.69 8.69 0.35
C ARG A 229 -7.27 8.23 0.69
N ALA A 230 -6.57 8.91 1.59
CA ALA A 230 -5.25 8.52 2.08
C ALA A 230 -5.28 7.13 2.74
N GLY A 231 -6.26 6.86 3.61
CA GLY A 231 -6.44 5.54 4.22
C GLY A 231 -6.65 4.43 3.17
N LEU A 232 -7.45 4.69 2.14
CA LEU A 232 -7.69 3.73 1.05
C LEU A 232 -6.45 3.48 0.20
N VAL A 233 -5.70 4.54 -0.14
CA VAL A 233 -4.46 4.44 -0.92
C VAL A 233 -3.35 3.78 -0.11
N SER A 234 -3.29 3.95 1.21
CA SER A 234 -2.33 3.24 2.07
C SER A 234 -2.54 1.72 2.04
N GLY A 235 -3.80 1.28 2.00
CA GLY A 235 -4.18 -0.14 2.07
C GLY A 235 -3.93 -0.82 3.43
N TRP A 236 -3.29 -0.14 4.39
CA TRP A 236 -2.95 -0.71 5.70
C TRP A 236 -4.20 -1.01 6.53
N ILE A 237 -5.23 -0.15 6.44
CA ILE A 237 -6.47 -0.30 7.21
C ILE A 237 -7.56 -0.91 6.31
N ALA A 238 -8.28 -1.89 6.85
CA ALA A 238 -9.46 -2.42 6.17
C ALA A 238 -10.57 -1.36 6.13
N PRO A 239 -11.09 -0.98 4.95
CA PRO A 239 -12.22 -0.06 4.90
C PRO A 239 -13.46 -0.72 5.52
N PRO A 240 -14.26 0.01 6.32
CA PRO A 240 -15.53 -0.48 6.82
C PRO A 240 -16.58 -0.61 5.71
N GLU A 241 -17.70 -1.29 6.01
CA GLU A 241 -18.88 -1.22 5.16
C GLU A 241 -19.44 0.21 5.12
N ARG A 242 -20.03 0.57 3.97
CA ARG A 242 -20.75 1.84 3.77
C ARG A 242 -19.94 3.06 4.20
N LEU A 243 -18.74 3.21 3.63
CA LEU A 243 -17.81 4.31 3.93
C LEU A 243 -18.44 5.70 3.79
N GLU A 244 -19.41 5.86 2.90
CA GLU A 244 -20.18 7.08 2.67
C GLU A 244 -20.99 7.53 3.90
N ASN A 245 -21.30 6.63 4.84
CA ASN A 245 -22.13 6.95 5.99
C ASN A 245 -21.46 7.98 6.93
N ASN A 246 -22.14 9.10 7.17
CA ASN A 246 -21.77 10.13 8.15
C ASN A 246 -22.41 9.88 9.53
N GLY A 247 -22.20 8.69 10.08
CA GLY A 247 -22.60 8.34 11.45
C GLY A 247 -21.56 8.74 12.48
N TRP A 248 -21.92 8.72 13.78
CA TRP A 248 -20.96 8.79 14.90
C TRP A 248 -20.18 10.12 15.04
N GLY A 249 -20.80 11.25 14.74
CA GLY A 249 -20.20 12.56 15.03
C GLY A 249 -20.06 12.79 16.55
N PRO A 250 -18.96 13.39 17.04
CA PRO A 250 -18.63 13.49 18.48
C PRO A 250 -19.63 14.31 19.31
N LEU A 251 -20.43 15.15 18.65
CA LEU A 251 -21.49 15.95 19.28
C LEU A 251 -22.86 15.25 19.32
N ARG A 252 -22.96 14.00 18.83
CA ARG A 252 -24.24 13.26 18.76
C ARG A 252 -24.30 12.20 19.86
N PRO A 253 -25.48 11.92 20.45
CA PRO A 253 -25.63 10.88 21.48
C PRO A 253 -25.08 9.51 21.06
N GLY A 254 -25.24 9.14 19.79
CA GLY A 254 -24.75 7.87 19.26
C GLY A 254 -23.22 7.70 19.31
N PHE A 255 -22.44 8.77 19.47
CA PHE A 255 -20.98 8.67 19.59
C PHE A 255 -20.52 7.86 20.80
N PHE A 256 -21.27 7.96 21.90
CA PHE A 256 -20.97 7.33 23.19
C PHE A 256 -21.58 5.93 23.34
N ALA A 257 -22.39 5.49 22.38
CA ALA A 257 -22.95 4.14 22.35
C ALA A 257 -21.92 3.14 21.76
N PRO A 258 -22.13 1.82 21.92
CA PRO A 258 -21.40 0.83 21.12
C PRO A 258 -21.61 1.09 19.61
N LYS A 259 -20.50 1.24 18.87
CA LYS A 259 -20.50 1.61 17.44
C LYS A 259 -20.02 0.43 16.59
N PRO A 260 -20.76 -0.01 15.55
CA PRO A 260 -20.22 -0.91 14.54
C PRO A 260 -19.07 -0.25 13.78
N TYR A 261 -18.24 -1.06 13.13
CA TYR A 261 -17.22 -0.58 12.20
C TYR A 261 -17.84 -0.23 10.84
N ALA A 262 -18.52 0.93 10.78
CA ALA A 262 -19.25 1.42 9.61
C ALA A 262 -19.07 2.94 9.41
N GLY A 263 -18.92 3.38 8.15
CA GLY A 263 -18.77 4.80 7.79
C GLY A 263 -17.36 5.37 7.93
N HIS A 264 -17.09 6.47 7.22
CA HIS A 264 -15.77 7.11 7.18
C HIS A 264 -15.28 7.54 8.57
N ARG A 265 -16.15 8.03 9.47
CA ARG A 265 -15.71 8.44 10.81
C ARG A 265 -15.06 7.31 11.60
N ARG A 266 -15.58 6.07 11.47
CA ARG A 266 -14.99 4.89 12.12
C ARG A 266 -13.70 4.46 11.44
N PHE A 267 -13.61 4.62 10.12
CA PHE A 267 -12.38 4.40 9.37
C PHE A 267 -11.27 5.36 9.81
N LEU A 268 -11.58 6.65 9.98
CA LEU A 268 -10.64 7.67 10.44
C LEU A 268 -10.23 7.46 11.90
N GLU A 269 -11.14 7.01 12.77
CA GLU A 269 -10.80 6.59 14.14
C GLU A 269 -9.83 5.39 14.13
N ALA A 270 -9.98 4.43 13.21
CA ALA A 270 -9.00 3.35 13.04
C ALA A 270 -7.63 3.87 12.58
N LEU A 271 -7.61 4.93 11.76
CA LEU A 271 -6.39 5.57 11.27
C LEU A 271 -5.63 6.35 12.34
N ALA A 272 -6.35 7.01 13.24
CA ALA A 272 -5.76 7.78 14.33
C ALA A 272 -5.39 6.94 15.56
N LEU A 273 -6.05 5.80 15.78
CA LEU A 273 -5.87 4.98 16.99
C LEU A 273 -4.40 4.60 17.28
N PRO A 274 -3.56 4.18 16.31
CA PRO A 274 -2.15 3.90 16.59
C PRO A 274 -1.41 5.12 17.17
N THR A 275 -1.73 6.32 16.70
CA THR A 275 -1.14 7.57 17.19
C THR A 275 -1.63 7.89 18.59
N GLU A 276 -2.93 7.77 18.85
CA GLU A 276 -3.52 7.96 20.19
C GLU A 276 -2.85 7.05 21.23
N LEU A 277 -2.57 5.78 20.87
CA LEU A 277 -1.91 4.81 21.75
C LEU A 277 -0.46 5.17 22.10
N THR A 278 0.19 6.05 21.34
CA THR A 278 1.52 6.59 21.69
C THR A 278 1.46 7.74 22.70
N GLY A 279 0.25 8.14 23.10
CA GLY A 279 -0.01 9.24 24.04
C GLY A 279 -0.21 10.60 23.37
N LEU A 280 0.05 10.73 22.06
CA LEU A 280 -0.11 11.97 21.32
C LEU A 280 -1.59 12.35 21.14
N ARG A 281 -1.88 13.63 21.37
CA ARG A 281 -3.17 14.28 21.11
C ARG A 281 -2.95 15.78 20.92
N ALA A 282 -3.81 16.41 20.14
CA ALA A 282 -3.83 17.85 19.95
C ALA A 282 -4.93 18.48 20.80
N PHE A 283 -4.66 19.66 21.35
CA PHE A 283 -5.64 20.44 22.12
C PHE A 283 -6.04 21.66 21.30
N HIS A 284 -7.30 21.70 20.89
CA HIS A 284 -7.86 22.84 20.18
C HIS A 284 -8.29 23.88 21.21
N LEU A 285 -7.60 25.01 21.24
CA LEU A 285 -7.91 26.10 22.15
C LEU A 285 -9.24 26.76 21.73
N HIS A 286 -10.07 27.11 22.71
CA HIS A 286 -11.25 27.92 22.45
C HIS A 286 -10.84 29.24 21.80
N HIS A 287 -11.56 29.65 20.76
CA HIS A 287 -11.49 30.99 20.19
C HIS A 287 -12.90 31.55 20.01
N PRO A 288 -13.05 32.88 20.06
CA PRO A 288 -14.28 33.52 19.63
C PRO A 288 -14.62 33.10 18.20
N THR A 289 -15.88 32.75 17.98
CA THR A 289 -16.42 32.57 16.64
C THR A 289 -17.02 33.89 16.23
N ALA A 290 -16.52 34.50 15.14
CA ALA A 290 -17.14 35.70 14.60
C ALA A 290 -18.60 35.41 14.19
N ASP A 291 -19.48 36.39 14.33
CA ASP A 291 -20.84 36.29 13.77
C ASP A 291 -20.72 35.97 12.27
N PRO A 292 -21.40 34.93 11.74
CA PRO A 292 -21.43 34.64 10.31
C PRO A 292 -21.76 35.87 9.45
N ALA A 293 -22.49 36.85 9.99
CA ALA A 293 -22.83 38.12 9.34
C ALA A 293 -21.70 39.17 9.34
N SER A 294 -20.63 38.98 10.12
CA SER A 294 -19.47 39.88 10.27
C SER A 294 -18.25 39.51 9.43
N ALA A 295 -18.33 38.41 8.68
CA ALA A 295 -17.27 37.92 7.80
C ALA A 295 -17.42 38.54 6.41
N ASP A 296 -16.32 38.93 5.76
CA ASP A 296 -16.21 39.34 4.34
C ASP A 296 -16.60 38.20 3.35
N GLY A 297 -17.70 37.47 3.61
CA GLY A 297 -18.10 36.28 2.87
C GLY A 297 -17.13 35.10 2.99
N TRP A 298 -16.09 35.15 3.83
CA TRP A 298 -15.00 34.16 3.77
C TRP A 298 -15.43 32.72 4.11
N MET A 299 -16.54 32.54 4.85
CA MET A 299 -17.20 31.26 5.16
C MET A 299 -18.50 31.01 4.37
N SER A 300 -18.78 31.77 3.30
CA SER A 300 -20.06 31.72 2.59
C SER A 300 -20.37 30.37 1.93
N GLU A 301 -19.35 29.54 1.73
CA GLU A 301 -19.43 28.31 0.94
C GLU A 301 -19.30 27.03 1.77
N ASN A 302 -19.53 27.00 3.09
CA ASN A 302 -19.32 25.81 3.95
C ASN A 302 -20.05 24.51 3.48
N ASP A 303 -19.48 23.33 3.75
CA ASP A 303 -20.09 22.02 3.40
C ASP A 303 -20.83 21.35 4.59
N HIS A 304 -21.59 22.10 5.39
CA HIS A 304 -22.25 21.54 6.58
C HIS A 304 -23.25 20.41 6.25
N LYS A 305 -23.84 20.46 5.07
CA LYS A 305 -24.78 19.44 4.55
C LYS A 305 -24.10 18.22 3.93
N ARG A 306 -22.77 18.25 3.75
CA ARG A 306 -21.97 17.15 3.17
C ARG A 306 -22.29 16.84 1.72
N GLU A 307 -22.75 17.84 0.96
CA GLU A 307 -23.11 17.68 -0.45
C GLU A 307 -21.83 17.50 -1.29
N ARG A 308 -20.80 18.32 -1.04
CA ARG A 308 -19.51 18.18 -1.73
C ARG A 308 -18.76 16.93 -1.30
N LEU A 309 -18.86 16.53 -0.03
CA LEU A 309 -18.32 15.25 0.42
C LEU A 309 -18.96 14.07 -0.31
N ALA A 310 -20.29 14.06 -0.44
CA ALA A 310 -21.00 13.02 -1.15
C ALA A 310 -20.62 12.97 -2.64
N GLU A 311 -20.48 14.14 -3.28
CA GLU A 311 -20.01 14.24 -4.67
C GLU A 311 -18.58 13.70 -4.83
N ALA A 312 -17.65 14.11 -3.95
CA ALA A 312 -16.27 13.63 -3.97
C ALA A 312 -16.19 12.11 -3.75
N PHE A 313 -16.96 11.58 -2.81
CA PHE A 313 -17.08 10.14 -2.57
C PHE A 313 -17.67 9.38 -3.76
N GLY A 314 -18.64 9.96 -4.46
CA GLY A 314 -19.24 9.38 -5.66
C GLY A 314 -18.21 9.08 -6.76
N ALA A 315 -17.11 9.83 -6.82
CA ALA A 315 -16.07 9.62 -7.82
C ALA A 315 -15.27 8.31 -7.64
N TYR A 316 -15.28 7.68 -6.45
CA TYR A 316 -14.39 6.56 -6.16
C TYR A 316 -14.82 5.54 -5.11
N LEU A 317 -15.89 5.75 -4.35
CA LEU A 317 -16.31 4.77 -3.33
C LEU A 317 -16.99 3.54 -3.95
N GLU A 318 -17.79 3.73 -5.01
CA GLU A 318 -18.49 2.66 -5.74
C GLU A 318 -17.50 1.83 -6.58
N ASP A 319 -16.71 2.50 -7.41
CA ASP A 319 -15.58 1.89 -8.12
C ASP A 319 -14.26 2.41 -7.57
N ARG A 320 -13.57 1.53 -6.83
CA ARG A 320 -12.26 1.84 -6.22
C ARG A 320 -11.16 2.04 -7.23
N ALA A 321 -11.28 1.53 -8.46
CA ALA A 321 -10.34 1.88 -9.51
C ALA A 321 -10.41 3.39 -9.79
N GLY A 322 -11.60 4.00 -9.59
CA GLY A 322 -11.95 5.44 -9.60
C GLY A 322 -10.83 6.36 -9.12
N LEU A 323 -10.24 6.01 -7.98
CA LEU A 323 -9.17 6.73 -7.30
C LEU A 323 -7.98 7.13 -8.17
N VAL A 324 -7.64 6.36 -9.22
CA VAL A 324 -6.49 6.70 -10.09
C VAL A 324 -6.65 8.07 -10.74
N ALA A 325 -7.88 8.52 -10.99
CA ALA A 325 -8.19 9.80 -11.63
C ALA A 325 -8.45 10.95 -10.63
N VAL A 326 -8.53 10.65 -9.33
CA VAL A 326 -8.76 11.66 -8.28
C VAL A 326 -7.42 12.27 -7.88
N ASP A 327 -7.05 13.37 -8.54
CA ASP A 327 -5.81 14.13 -8.32
C ASP A 327 -6.10 15.62 -8.42
N HIS A 328 -5.98 16.32 -7.29
CA HIS A 328 -6.28 17.73 -7.17
C HIS A 328 -5.04 18.61 -7.32
N LEU A 329 -3.86 17.98 -7.34
CA LEU A 329 -2.62 18.70 -7.55
C LEU A 329 -2.37 18.94 -9.04
N PRO A 330 -1.84 20.11 -9.43
CA PRO A 330 -1.43 20.33 -10.80
C PRO A 330 -0.23 19.45 -11.14
N ARG A 331 -0.24 18.91 -12.36
CA ARG A 331 0.81 18.02 -12.87
C ARG A 331 1.28 18.53 -14.23
N PRO A 332 2.59 18.54 -14.50
CA PRO A 332 3.11 19.02 -15.78
C PRO A 332 2.84 18.08 -16.96
N ARG A 333 2.57 16.79 -16.70
CA ARG A 333 2.37 15.76 -17.72
C ARG A 333 1.04 15.07 -17.56
N ARG A 334 0.55 14.41 -18.60
CA ARG A 334 -0.71 13.65 -18.62
C ARG A 334 -0.45 12.23 -19.08
N ALA A 335 -1.05 11.26 -18.38
CA ALA A 335 -1.01 9.86 -18.74
C ALA A 335 -2.44 9.32 -18.93
N LEU A 336 -2.70 8.67 -20.05
CA LEU A 336 -3.89 7.88 -20.26
C LEU A 336 -3.67 6.48 -19.67
N CYS A 337 -4.57 6.01 -18.82
CA CYS A 337 -4.45 4.76 -18.08
C CYS A 337 -5.60 3.80 -18.42
N VAL A 338 -5.31 2.64 -19.00
CA VAL A 338 -6.30 1.56 -19.16
C VAL A 338 -6.52 0.88 -17.79
N CYS A 339 -7.47 1.42 -17.01
CA CYS A 339 -7.61 1.13 -15.59
C CYS A 339 -8.93 0.44 -15.27
N LEU A 340 -8.99 -0.86 -15.57
CA LEU A 340 -10.18 -1.70 -15.45
C LEU A 340 -10.37 -2.32 -14.05
N SER A 341 -9.37 -2.21 -13.17
CA SER A 341 -9.41 -2.82 -11.84
C SER A 341 -8.61 -2.04 -10.79
N PRO A 342 -8.85 -2.28 -9.49
CA PRO A 342 -8.03 -1.72 -8.41
C PRO A 342 -6.54 -2.06 -8.51
N LEU A 343 -6.19 -3.24 -9.04
CA LEU A 343 -4.80 -3.61 -9.31
C LEU A 343 -4.13 -2.62 -10.27
N HIS A 344 -4.82 -2.26 -11.36
CA HIS A 344 -4.25 -1.33 -12.34
C HIS A 344 -4.03 0.04 -11.70
N ARG A 345 -5.01 0.52 -10.91
CA ARG A 345 -4.86 1.75 -10.12
C ARG A 345 -3.58 1.68 -9.29
N ASP A 346 -3.41 0.63 -8.49
CA ASP A 346 -2.28 0.51 -7.57
C ASP A 346 -0.93 0.44 -8.30
N ALA A 347 -0.90 -0.18 -9.47
CA ALA A 347 0.29 -0.20 -10.34
C ALA A 347 0.58 1.18 -10.98
N PHE A 348 -0.43 2.01 -11.22
CA PHE A 348 -0.26 3.29 -11.94
C PHE A 348 -0.09 4.51 -11.03
N LEU A 349 -0.65 4.49 -9.82
CA LEU A 349 -0.58 5.61 -8.87
C LEU A 349 0.83 6.23 -8.69
N PRO A 350 1.92 5.45 -8.58
CA PRO A 350 3.28 6.00 -8.43
C PRO A 350 3.71 6.97 -9.54
N PHE A 351 3.11 6.92 -10.73
CA PHE A 351 3.42 7.85 -11.82
C PHE A 351 3.05 9.30 -11.50
N ARG A 352 2.20 9.56 -10.49
CA ARG A 352 1.96 10.91 -9.97
C ARG A 352 3.24 11.57 -9.45
N LEU A 353 4.12 10.79 -8.83
CA LEU A 353 5.40 11.25 -8.31
C LEU A 353 6.42 11.57 -9.42
N LEU A 354 6.17 11.06 -10.61
CA LEU A 354 6.91 11.41 -11.83
C LEU A 354 6.28 12.61 -12.56
N GLY A 355 5.27 13.26 -11.96
CA GLY A 355 4.63 14.46 -12.49
C GLY A 355 3.50 14.20 -13.48
N TYR A 356 2.93 12.99 -13.52
CA TYR A 356 1.79 12.68 -14.39
C TYR A 356 0.45 12.86 -13.68
N ARG A 357 -0.47 13.59 -14.31
CA ARG A 357 -1.91 13.49 -14.05
C ARG A 357 -2.42 12.26 -14.76
N LEU A 358 -3.07 11.38 -14.01
CA LEU A 358 -3.54 10.09 -14.52
C LEU A 358 -5.02 10.22 -14.92
N GLU A 359 -5.34 9.88 -16.16
CA GLU A 359 -6.69 9.87 -16.71
C GLU A 359 -7.13 8.43 -16.97
N ALA A 360 -8.24 8.02 -16.39
CA ALA A 360 -8.66 6.63 -16.43
C ALA A 360 -9.60 6.33 -17.60
N LEU A 361 -9.22 5.36 -18.43
CA LEU A 361 -10.12 4.65 -19.32
C LEU A 361 -10.65 3.39 -18.60
N ARG A 362 -11.95 3.37 -18.31
CA ARG A 362 -12.60 2.37 -17.44
C ARG A 362 -13.26 1.20 -18.14
N GLY A 363 -13.47 1.31 -19.45
CA GLY A 363 -14.20 0.33 -20.23
C GLY A 363 -13.96 0.50 -21.72
N ALA A 364 -14.47 -0.47 -22.49
CA ALA A 364 -14.26 -0.56 -23.94
C ALA A 364 -15.44 0.03 -24.74
N GLU A 365 -16.19 0.96 -24.16
CA GLU A 365 -17.30 1.62 -24.85
C GLU A 365 -16.77 2.37 -26.10
N PRO A 366 -17.41 2.21 -27.28
CA PRO A 366 -16.89 2.76 -28.53
C PRO A 366 -16.58 4.26 -28.47
N GLU A 367 -17.43 5.05 -27.81
CA GLU A 367 -17.22 6.49 -27.65
C GLU A 367 -16.01 6.82 -26.76
N ALA A 368 -15.80 6.04 -25.70
CA ALA A 368 -14.67 6.23 -24.80
C ALA A 368 -13.34 5.87 -25.49
N LEU A 369 -13.34 4.79 -26.27
CA LEU A 369 -12.20 4.40 -27.11
C LEU A 369 -11.90 5.45 -28.17
N ALA A 370 -12.91 5.95 -28.89
CA ALA A 370 -12.73 6.98 -29.91
C ALA A 370 -12.17 8.28 -29.31
N ARG A 371 -12.65 8.71 -28.13
CA ARG A 371 -12.11 9.88 -27.42
C ARG A 371 -10.65 9.68 -27.00
N ALA A 372 -10.33 8.52 -26.45
CA ALA A 372 -8.96 8.16 -26.07
C ALA A 372 -8.02 8.17 -27.28
N GLU A 373 -8.43 7.57 -28.39
CA GLU A 373 -7.68 7.50 -29.64
C GLU A 373 -7.46 8.89 -30.26
N ALA A 374 -8.50 9.74 -30.27
CA ALA A 374 -8.39 11.12 -30.72
C ALA A 374 -7.43 11.94 -29.86
N GLY A 375 -7.49 11.77 -28.53
CA GLY A 375 -6.57 12.43 -27.60
C GLY A 375 -5.11 12.01 -27.81
N LEU A 376 -4.85 10.72 -28.07
CA LEU A 376 -3.51 10.24 -28.41
C LEU A 376 -2.98 10.85 -29.72
N ARG A 377 -3.81 10.90 -30.78
CA ARG A 377 -3.42 11.52 -32.06
C ARG A 377 -3.19 13.02 -31.97
N ALA A 378 -3.89 13.69 -31.06
CA ALA A 378 -3.75 15.12 -30.81
C ALA A 378 -2.63 15.45 -29.81
N GLU A 379 -1.79 14.47 -29.45
CA GLU A 379 -0.68 14.64 -28.47
C GLU A 379 -1.15 15.20 -27.12
N ALA A 380 -2.39 14.89 -26.72
CA ALA A 380 -2.96 15.36 -25.46
C ALA A 380 -2.38 14.63 -24.22
N PHE A 381 -1.66 13.53 -24.45
CA PHE A 381 -1.06 12.67 -23.45
C PHE A 381 0.43 12.47 -23.74
N ASP A 382 1.24 12.50 -22.69
CA ASP A 382 2.67 12.19 -22.76
C ASP A 382 2.93 10.68 -22.63
N LEU A 383 1.98 9.93 -22.05
CA LEU A 383 2.14 8.53 -21.70
C LEU A 383 0.82 7.74 -21.81
N LEU A 384 0.89 6.52 -22.30
CA LEU A 384 -0.14 5.50 -22.23
C LEU A 384 0.30 4.37 -21.28
N LEU A 385 -0.46 4.17 -20.20
CA LEU A 385 -0.26 3.11 -19.22
C LEU A 385 -1.26 1.97 -19.47
N VAL A 386 -0.75 0.75 -19.69
CA VAL A 386 -1.57 -0.46 -19.90
C VAL A 386 -1.04 -1.60 -19.06
N PHE A 387 -1.92 -2.35 -18.41
CA PHE A 387 -1.54 -3.53 -17.62
C PHE A 387 -1.76 -4.80 -18.44
N ASN A 388 -0.71 -5.58 -18.70
CA ASN A 388 -0.76 -6.85 -19.44
C ASN A 388 -1.66 -6.80 -20.71
N PRO A 389 -1.27 -6.05 -21.76
CA PRO A 389 -2.10 -5.79 -22.95
C PRO A 389 -2.44 -7.05 -23.77
N ASP A 390 -1.71 -8.15 -23.56
CA ASP A 390 -1.96 -9.42 -24.23
C ASP A 390 -3.15 -10.17 -23.60
N ALA A 391 -3.60 -9.80 -22.39
CA ALA A 391 -4.76 -10.40 -21.75
C ALA A 391 -6.05 -10.19 -22.58
N GLU A 392 -6.94 -11.19 -22.57
CA GLU A 392 -8.21 -11.18 -23.33
C GLU A 392 -9.06 -9.94 -23.02
N ALA A 393 -9.16 -9.56 -21.74
CA ALA A 393 -9.88 -8.36 -21.30
C ALA A 393 -9.28 -7.04 -21.85
N HIS A 394 -8.03 -7.05 -22.31
CA HIS A 394 -7.35 -5.88 -22.86
C HIS A 394 -7.37 -5.83 -24.41
N ALA A 395 -7.87 -6.89 -25.07
CA ALA A 395 -7.93 -6.95 -26.53
C ALA A 395 -8.57 -5.71 -27.20
N PRO A 396 -9.68 -5.14 -26.68
CA PRO A 396 -10.30 -3.94 -27.26
C PRO A 396 -9.41 -2.68 -27.21
N PHE A 397 -8.44 -2.62 -26.31
CA PHE A 397 -7.59 -1.44 -26.10
C PHE A 397 -6.29 -1.48 -26.90
N ARG A 398 -5.97 -2.62 -27.54
CA ARG A 398 -4.75 -2.77 -28.35
C ARG A 398 -4.58 -1.71 -29.45
N PRO A 399 -5.64 -1.27 -30.18
CA PRO A 399 -5.50 -0.20 -31.16
C PRO A 399 -4.97 1.12 -30.57
N LEU A 400 -5.21 1.38 -29.28
CA LEU A 400 -4.69 2.56 -28.60
C LEU A 400 -3.16 2.51 -28.44
N ILE A 401 -2.57 1.33 -28.26
CA ILE A 401 -1.11 1.15 -28.15
C ILE A 401 -0.45 1.50 -29.49
N GLU A 402 -1.01 0.98 -30.59
CA GLU A 402 -0.49 1.28 -31.93
C GLU A 402 -0.67 2.76 -32.28
N THR A 403 -1.80 3.35 -31.89
CA THR A 403 -2.06 4.78 -32.08
C THR A 403 -1.08 5.63 -31.27
N ALA A 404 -0.84 5.31 -30.01
CA ALA A 404 0.13 6.01 -29.17
C ALA A 404 1.52 5.98 -29.78
N ARG A 405 1.99 4.81 -30.23
CA ARG A 405 3.29 4.64 -30.89
C ARG A 405 3.38 5.46 -32.18
N ALA A 406 2.34 5.43 -33.01
CA ALA A 406 2.30 6.19 -34.26
C ALA A 406 2.31 7.71 -34.01
N ALA A 407 1.72 8.17 -32.90
CA ALA A 407 1.70 9.56 -32.48
C ALA A 407 2.93 9.99 -31.67
N GLY A 408 3.93 9.11 -31.46
CA GLY A 408 5.09 9.40 -30.63
C GLY A 408 4.81 9.50 -29.12
N VAL A 409 3.60 9.16 -28.69
CA VAL A 409 3.22 9.09 -27.27
C VAL A 409 3.91 7.87 -26.65
N GLU A 410 4.52 8.07 -25.49
CA GLU A 410 5.19 6.98 -24.81
C GLU A 410 4.19 5.90 -24.35
N VAL A 411 4.61 4.64 -24.37
CA VAL A 411 3.84 3.53 -23.80
C VAL A 411 4.62 2.94 -22.61
N ALA A 412 3.95 2.73 -21.48
CA ALA A 412 4.42 1.81 -20.45
C ALA A 412 3.44 0.65 -20.27
N VAL A 413 3.91 -0.53 -20.59
CA VAL A 413 3.28 -1.80 -20.27
C VAL A 413 3.70 -2.21 -18.87
N ALA A 414 2.74 -2.20 -17.96
CA ALA A 414 2.87 -2.77 -16.63
C ALA A 414 2.57 -4.26 -16.66
N GLN A 415 3.43 -5.07 -16.06
CA GLN A 415 3.19 -6.50 -15.88
C GLN A 415 3.85 -6.99 -14.59
N PHE A 416 3.39 -8.12 -14.06
CA PHE A 416 4.16 -8.80 -13.03
C PHE A 416 5.52 -9.20 -13.57
N GLY A 417 6.56 -8.82 -12.82
CA GLY A 417 7.92 -9.17 -13.14
C GLY A 417 8.16 -10.66 -12.96
N PRO A 418 9.30 -11.16 -13.47
CA PRO A 418 9.62 -12.57 -13.39
C PRO A 418 10.12 -13.00 -12.00
N LEU A 419 10.43 -12.05 -11.11
CA LEU A 419 10.74 -12.29 -9.70
C LEU A 419 9.49 -12.11 -8.83
N PRO A 420 9.32 -12.91 -7.76
CA PRO A 420 8.23 -12.71 -6.80
C PRO A 420 8.26 -11.29 -6.21
N GLY A 421 7.10 -10.65 -6.07
CA GLY A 421 7.03 -9.32 -5.46
C GLY A 421 7.50 -8.19 -6.37
N THR A 422 7.50 -8.40 -7.68
CA THR A 422 7.96 -7.39 -8.63
C THR A 422 6.95 -7.05 -9.71
N LEU A 423 7.03 -5.81 -10.19
CA LEU A 423 6.36 -5.30 -11.38
C LEU A 423 7.42 -4.82 -12.37
N ALA A 424 7.17 -4.96 -13.66
CA ALA A 424 7.94 -4.34 -14.71
C ALA A 424 7.11 -3.26 -15.39
N TYR A 425 7.75 -2.15 -15.75
CA TYR A 425 7.20 -1.11 -16.62
C TYR A 425 8.16 -0.96 -17.80
N ALA A 426 7.70 -1.29 -19.00
CA ALA A 426 8.53 -1.34 -20.20
C ALA A 426 7.75 -0.84 -21.43
N PRO A 427 8.41 -0.43 -22.53
CA PRO A 427 7.74 0.05 -23.75
C PRO A 427 6.88 -1.01 -24.46
N ASP A 428 7.11 -2.28 -24.12
CA ASP A 428 6.33 -3.44 -24.51
C ASP A 428 6.38 -4.42 -23.33
N MET A 429 5.88 -5.64 -23.52
CA MET A 429 6.13 -6.74 -22.60
C MET A 429 7.64 -6.84 -22.30
N LEU A 430 8.00 -7.09 -21.04
CA LEU A 430 9.39 -7.03 -20.56
C LEU A 430 10.35 -7.88 -21.40
N ASP A 431 9.91 -9.07 -21.78
CA ASP A 431 10.64 -10.04 -22.59
C ASP A 431 10.79 -9.63 -24.07
N ARG A 432 10.14 -8.54 -24.50
CA ARG A 432 10.30 -7.89 -25.81
C ARG A 432 10.91 -6.51 -25.71
N ALA A 433 11.08 -6.00 -24.50
CA ALA A 433 11.64 -4.69 -24.29
C ALA A 433 13.07 -4.62 -24.89
N PRO A 434 13.41 -3.51 -25.56
CA PRO A 434 14.80 -3.23 -25.94
C PRO A 434 15.70 -3.23 -24.70
N GLY A 435 16.88 -3.83 -24.79
CA GLY A 435 17.83 -3.90 -23.68
C GLY A 435 17.50 -4.90 -22.57
N PHE A 436 16.46 -5.73 -22.73
CA PHE A 436 16.25 -6.90 -21.87
C PHE A 436 17.05 -8.09 -22.40
N ASP A 437 18.38 -8.04 -22.31
CA ASP A 437 19.26 -9.11 -22.81
C ASP A 437 20.59 -9.17 -22.06
N ALA A 438 21.30 -10.30 -22.22
CA ALA A 438 22.58 -10.52 -21.55
C ALA A 438 23.64 -9.44 -21.83
N PRO A 439 23.81 -8.92 -23.08
CA PRO A 439 24.73 -7.82 -23.33
C PRO A 439 24.40 -6.55 -22.53
N ALA A 440 23.13 -6.17 -22.42
CA ALA A 440 22.73 -5.03 -21.62
C ALA A 440 23.01 -5.23 -20.12
N VAL A 441 22.79 -6.44 -19.60
CA VAL A 441 23.14 -6.80 -18.22
C VAL A 441 24.65 -6.67 -17.98
N ALA A 442 25.47 -7.18 -18.91
CA ALA A 442 26.92 -7.16 -18.81
C ALA A 442 27.53 -5.75 -18.98
N ALA A 443 26.82 -4.84 -19.65
CA ALA A 443 27.26 -3.46 -19.84
C ALA A 443 27.07 -2.57 -18.60
N ASP A 444 26.19 -2.96 -17.68
CA ASP A 444 25.89 -2.18 -16.47
C ASP A 444 26.91 -2.43 -15.35
N ALA A 445 27.23 -1.35 -14.62
CA ALA A 445 28.03 -1.42 -13.41
C ALA A 445 27.13 -1.42 -12.16
N PHE A 446 27.56 -2.17 -11.14
CA PHE A 446 26.87 -2.30 -9.86
C PHE A 446 27.81 -1.98 -8.71
N SER A 447 27.29 -1.27 -7.71
CA SER A 447 28.02 -1.06 -6.45
C SER A 447 28.07 -2.33 -5.60
N GLU A 448 29.00 -2.41 -4.64
CA GLU A 448 29.08 -3.52 -3.69
C GLU A 448 27.77 -3.71 -2.91
N ALA A 449 27.09 -2.62 -2.55
CA ALA A 449 25.80 -2.68 -1.86
C ALA A 449 24.69 -3.28 -2.73
N GLU A 450 24.68 -2.99 -4.04
CA GLU A 450 23.72 -3.58 -4.98
C GLU A 450 23.99 -5.08 -5.18
N LEU A 451 25.27 -5.47 -5.31
CA LEU A 451 25.65 -6.88 -5.42
C LEU A 451 25.36 -7.65 -4.13
N ALA A 452 25.53 -7.03 -2.96
CA ALA A 452 25.17 -7.62 -1.68
C ALA A 452 23.65 -7.81 -1.54
N ALA A 453 22.85 -6.83 -1.96
CA ALA A 453 21.40 -6.95 -1.98
C ALA A 453 20.93 -8.05 -2.95
N ALA A 454 21.57 -8.17 -4.12
CA ALA A 454 21.31 -9.25 -5.06
C ALA A 454 21.65 -10.64 -4.49
N ALA A 455 22.78 -10.77 -3.79
CA ALA A 455 23.15 -12.00 -3.12
C ALA A 455 22.15 -12.39 -2.02
N ALA A 456 21.66 -11.41 -1.23
CA ALA A 456 20.63 -11.65 -0.23
C ALA A 456 19.30 -12.13 -0.85
N LEU A 457 18.90 -11.56 -1.99
CA LEU A 457 17.74 -12.03 -2.75
C LEU A 457 17.91 -13.47 -3.24
N LEU A 458 19.08 -13.80 -3.80
CA LEU A 458 19.36 -15.17 -4.26
C LEU A 458 19.32 -16.18 -3.09
N ALA A 459 19.85 -15.80 -1.92
CA ALA A 459 19.76 -16.61 -0.71
C ALA A 459 18.31 -16.79 -0.23
N GLU A 460 17.47 -15.75 -0.30
CA GLU A 460 16.03 -15.86 0.01
C GLU A 460 15.32 -16.81 -0.96
N LEU A 461 15.60 -16.69 -2.27
CA LEU A 461 15.03 -17.57 -3.29
C LEU A 461 15.45 -19.02 -3.07
N ALA A 462 16.72 -19.26 -2.71
CA ALA A 462 17.22 -20.59 -2.38
C ALA A 462 16.51 -21.18 -1.14
N ALA A 463 16.40 -20.42 -0.05
CA ALA A 463 15.69 -20.85 1.15
C ALA A 463 14.21 -21.15 0.89
N ARG A 464 13.57 -20.35 0.02
CA ARG A 464 12.18 -20.61 -0.42
C ARG A 464 12.08 -21.87 -1.28
N ALA A 465 13.07 -22.14 -2.13
CA ALA A 465 13.13 -23.36 -2.94
C ALA A 465 13.31 -24.62 -2.08
N GLU A 466 14.07 -24.54 -0.99
CA GLU A 466 14.22 -25.62 0.00
C GLU A 466 12.92 -25.92 0.76
N ALA A 467 12.10 -24.89 0.99
CA ALA A 467 10.81 -25.05 1.66
C ALA A 467 9.72 -25.70 0.77
N VAL A 468 9.95 -25.85 -0.53
CA VAL A 468 8.99 -26.49 -1.44
C VAL A 468 9.10 -28.01 -1.30
N ALA A 469 8.04 -28.62 -0.77
CA ALA A 469 7.96 -30.08 -0.65
C ALA A 469 7.97 -30.75 -2.03
N LEU A 470 8.81 -31.78 -2.16
CA LEU A 470 8.83 -32.69 -3.30
C LEU A 470 8.17 -34.02 -2.93
N PRO A 471 7.54 -34.71 -3.89
CA PRO A 471 7.12 -36.10 -3.69
C PRO A 471 8.33 -36.99 -3.40
N ASP A 472 8.09 -38.16 -2.81
CA ASP A 472 9.13 -39.18 -2.61
C ASP A 472 9.73 -39.61 -3.96
N ARG A 473 11.04 -39.86 -3.99
CA ARG A 473 11.71 -40.31 -5.23
C ARG A 473 11.19 -41.68 -5.63
N ALA A 474 10.64 -41.76 -6.84
CA ALA A 474 10.23 -43.03 -7.45
C ALA A 474 11.43 -43.90 -7.87
N GLY A 475 12.58 -43.27 -8.14
CA GLY A 475 13.81 -43.96 -8.57
C GLY A 475 15.07 -43.09 -8.47
N PRO A 476 16.23 -43.62 -8.88
CA PRO A 476 17.52 -42.93 -8.79
C PRO A 476 17.78 -41.93 -9.93
N GLY A 477 16.92 -41.91 -10.96
CA GLY A 477 17.10 -41.04 -12.11
C GLY A 477 16.80 -39.56 -11.82
N PRO A 478 17.10 -38.69 -12.80
CA PRO A 478 17.06 -37.25 -12.59
C PRO A 478 15.64 -36.69 -12.51
N ARG A 479 15.46 -35.66 -11.69
CA ARG A 479 14.22 -34.90 -11.52
C ARG A 479 14.22 -33.67 -12.41
N ILE A 480 13.34 -33.65 -13.39
CA ILE A 480 13.22 -32.57 -14.37
C ILE A 480 11.93 -31.80 -14.09
N LEU A 481 12.05 -30.53 -13.71
CA LEU A 481 10.88 -29.67 -13.53
C LEU A 481 10.32 -29.25 -14.89
N VAL A 482 9.00 -29.34 -15.03
CA VAL A 482 8.25 -28.89 -16.21
C VAL A 482 7.22 -27.83 -15.76
N PRO A 483 7.60 -26.55 -15.70
CA PRO A 483 6.66 -25.48 -15.40
C PRO A 483 5.73 -25.27 -16.58
N LEU A 484 4.43 -25.45 -16.32
CA LEU A 484 3.38 -25.13 -17.26
C LEU A 484 2.99 -23.66 -17.10
N GLN A 485 2.38 -23.10 -18.13
CA GLN A 485 1.88 -21.72 -18.17
C GLN A 485 0.45 -21.67 -18.72
N ALA A 486 -0.32 -20.67 -18.30
CA ALA A 486 -1.66 -20.47 -18.86
C ALA A 486 -1.56 -20.01 -20.32
N GLN A 487 -2.48 -20.48 -21.17
CA GLN A 487 -2.50 -20.12 -22.58
C GLN A 487 -2.70 -18.61 -22.80
N ALA A 488 -3.38 -17.93 -21.86
CA ALA A 488 -3.56 -16.48 -21.83
C ALA A 488 -2.29 -15.70 -21.43
N ASP A 489 -1.29 -16.36 -20.86
CA ASP A 489 0.03 -15.79 -20.53
C ASP A 489 1.09 -16.12 -21.58
N LEU A 490 0.69 -16.76 -22.68
CA LEU A 490 1.57 -16.92 -23.83
C LEU A 490 1.76 -15.56 -24.47
N HIS A 491 2.92 -14.98 -24.17
CA HIS A 491 3.45 -13.80 -24.79
C HIS A 491 3.17 -13.91 -26.30
N GLY A 492 2.35 -13.02 -26.87
CA GLY A 492 2.36 -12.84 -28.34
C GLY A 492 1.26 -13.58 -29.07
N ALA A 493 0.04 -13.56 -28.52
CA ALA A 493 -1.18 -13.83 -29.29
C ALA A 493 -1.35 -12.94 -30.55
N ARG A 494 -0.40 -12.05 -30.89
CA ARG A 494 -0.32 -11.35 -32.19
C ARG A 494 -0.09 -12.29 -33.37
N THR A 495 0.45 -13.50 -33.20
CA THR A 495 0.82 -14.35 -34.36
C THR A 495 0.28 -15.78 -34.37
N GLY A 496 -0.35 -16.27 -33.29
CA GLY A 496 -0.77 -17.68 -33.17
C GLY A 496 0.39 -18.70 -33.11
N ALA A 497 1.60 -18.31 -33.53
CA ALA A 497 2.78 -19.15 -33.61
C ALA A 497 3.31 -19.58 -32.23
N ASP A 498 3.37 -18.67 -31.25
CA ASP A 498 3.80 -19.02 -29.87
C ASP A 498 2.75 -19.85 -29.14
N ALA A 499 1.46 -19.57 -29.36
CA ALA A 499 0.37 -20.41 -28.86
C ALA A 499 0.45 -21.84 -29.41
N GLN A 500 0.71 -21.97 -30.72
CA GLN A 500 0.90 -23.24 -31.38
C GLN A 500 2.22 -23.91 -30.95
N SER A 501 3.27 -23.15 -30.68
CA SER A 501 4.55 -23.66 -30.18
C SER A 501 4.43 -24.22 -28.75
N TYR A 502 3.70 -23.53 -27.87
CA TYR A 502 3.42 -24.04 -26.54
C TYR A 502 2.51 -25.27 -26.57
N ALA A 503 1.48 -25.27 -27.42
CA ALA A 503 0.63 -26.44 -27.60
C ALA A 503 1.45 -27.66 -28.08
N ARG A 504 2.40 -27.47 -29.00
CA ARG A 504 3.35 -28.50 -29.42
C ARG A 504 4.28 -28.95 -28.29
N PHE A 505 4.78 -28.02 -27.48
CA PHE A 505 5.58 -28.35 -26.29
C PHE A 505 4.80 -29.26 -25.35
N VAL A 506 3.57 -28.89 -24.97
CA VAL A 506 2.73 -29.69 -24.06
C VAL A 506 2.39 -31.05 -24.68
N ALA A 507 2.01 -31.10 -25.96
CA ALA A 507 1.68 -32.34 -26.65
C ALA A 507 2.89 -33.29 -26.80
N GLY A 508 4.11 -32.74 -26.84
CA GLY A 508 5.35 -33.52 -26.94
C GLY A 508 5.85 -34.09 -25.62
N LEU A 509 5.29 -33.71 -24.47
CA LEU A 509 5.79 -34.13 -23.16
C LEU A 509 5.68 -35.64 -22.93
N ASP A 510 4.57 -36.27 -23.34
CA ASP A 510 4.39 -37.72 -23.20
C ASP A 510 5.43 -38.51 -24.01
N ALA A 511 5.69 -38.08 -25.25
CA ALA A 511 6.70 -38.70 -26.11
C ALA A 511 8.12 -38.48 -25.55
N ALA A 512 8.42 -37.29 -25.03
CA ALA A 512 9.69 -37.00 -24.38
C ALA A 512 9.90 -37.88 -23.13
N ALA A 513 8.88 -37.97 -22.26
CA ALA A 513 8.91 -38.79 -21.06
C ALA A 513 9.09 -40.28 -21.35
N ALA A 514 8.46 -40.79 -22.42
CA ALA A 514 8.62 -42.17 -22.86
C ALA A 514 10.03 -42.48 -23.40
N ALA A 515 10.74 -41.48 -23.95
CA ALA A 515 12.10 -41.64 -24.44
C ALA A 515 13.14 -41.74 -23.31
N TYR A 516 12.82 -41.23 -22.12
CA TYR A 516 13.67 -41.22 -20.92
C TYR A 516 12.88 -41.75 -19.71
N PRO A 517 12.53 -43.05 -19.67
CA PRO A 517 11.71 -43.63 -18.61
C PRO A 517 12.36 -43.56 -17.22
N GLU A 518 13.67 -43.39 -17.15
CA GLU A 518 14.42 -43.20 -15.91
C GLU A 518 14.28 -41.78 -15.33
N ALA A 519 13.90 -40.79 -16.12
CA ALA A 519 13.73 -39.41 -15.68
C ALA A 519 12.35 -39.20 -15.05
N GLU A 520 12.31 -38.49 -13.92
CA GLU A 520 11.08 -38.08 -13.23
C GLU A 520 10.70 -36.66 -13.68
N LEU A 521 9.63 -36.51 -14.45
CA LEU A 521 9.15 -35.21 -14.92
C LEU A 521 8.13 -34.64 -13.93
N LEU A 522 8.49 -33.53 -13.28
CA LEU A 522 7.67 -32.86 -12.28
C LEU A 522 6.89 -31.71 -12.92
N ALA A 523 5.64 -31.96 -13.30
CA ALA A 523 4.76 -30.96 -13.88
C ALA A 523 4.28 -29.97 -12.81
N LEU A 524 4.71 -28.71 -12.92
CA LEU A 524 4.31 -27.62 -12.04
C LEU A 524 3.16 -26.83 -12.70
N PRO A 525 1.92 -26.92 -12.19
CA PRO A 525 0.79 -26.25 -12.81
C PRO A 525 0.85 -24.74 -12.59
N ASP A 526 0.51 -23.97 -13.64
CA ASP A 526 0.24 -22.54 -13.50
C ASP A 526 -1.07 -22.35 -12.71
N PRO A 527 -1.07 -21.61 -11.59
CA PRO A 527 -2.28 -21.37 -10.81
C PRO A 527 -3.37 -20.63 -11.59
N ARG A 528 -3.05 -19.99 -12.71
CA ARG A 528 -3.98 -19.26 -13.59
C ARG A 528 -4.56 -20.13 -14.71
N ALA A 529 -4.01 -21.32 -14.94
CA ALA A 529 -4.51 -22.21 -15.98
C ALA A 529 -5.89 -22.76 -15.61
N ARG A 530 -6.90 -22.52 -16.47
CA ARG A 530 -8.28 -22.99 -16.27
C ARG A 530 -8.42 -24.51 -16.38
N ALA A 531 -7.51 -25.16 -17.09
CA ALA A 531 -7.51 -26.61 -17.30
C ALA A 531 -6.08 -27.16 -17.19
N ARG A 532 -5.95 -28.35 -16.62
CA ARG A 532 -4.69 -29.11 -16.60
C ARG A 532 -4.64 -30.03 -17.81
N PRO A 533 -3.52 -30.07 -18.54
CA PRO A 533 -3.26 -31.11 -19.53
C PRO A 533 -3.39 -32.50 -18.91
N ARG A 534 -3.75 -33.50 -19.71
CA ARG A 534 -3.66 -34.91 -19.32
C ARG A 534 -2.39 -35.49 -19.92
N PHE A 535 -1.62 -36.18 -19.10
CA PHE A 535 -0.41 -36.89 -19.51
C PHE A 535 -0.66 -38.40 -19.36
N ALA A 536 -0.20 -39.17 -20.33
CA ALA A 536 -0.30 -40.62 -20.36
C ALA A 536 0.95 -41.32 -19.79
N ALA A 537 2.11 -40.66 -19.84
CA ALA A 537 3.36 -41.23 -19.37
C ALA A 537 3.38 -41.34 -17.83
N PRO A 538 3.75 -42.52 -17.28
CA PRO A 538 3.66 -42.78 -15.83
C PRO A 538 4.74 -42.07 -15.01
N ASN A 539 5.80 -41.58 -15.65
CA ASN A 539 6.91 -40.83 -15.03
C ASN A 539 6.69 -39.31 -15.06
N ILE A 540 5.48 -38.84 -15.39
CA ILE A 540 5.08 -37.44 -15.23
C ILE A 540 4.24 -37.30 -13.96
N HIS A 541 4.73 -36.53 -12.98
CA HIS A 541 4.10 -36.34 -11.68
C HIS A 541 3.69 -34.88 -11.47
N TRP A 542 2.52 -34.67 -10.87
CA TRP A 542 2.03 -33.33 -10.56
C TRP A 542 2.61 -32.80 -9.26
N LEU A 543 3.14 -31.58 -9.31
CA LEU A 543 3.42 -30.79 -8.11
C LEU A 543 2.21 -29.93 -7.71
N PRO A 544 2.13 -29.52 -6.43
CA PRO A 544 1.27 -28.42 -6.03
C PRO A 544 1.59 -27.17 -6.85
N ALA A 545 0.59 -26.34 -7.15
CA ALA A 545 0.81 -25.09 -7.86
C ALA A 545 1.77 -24.18 -7.07
N GLY A 546 2.72 -23.58 -7.77
CA GLY A 546 3.76 -22.75 -7.16
C GLY A 546 4.56 -21.97 -8.20
N GLU A 547 5.27 -20.94 -7.76
CA GLU A 547 6.10 -20.07 -8.61
C GLU A 547 7.60 -20.32 -8.43
N ILE A 548 7.99 -20.92 -7.30
CA ILE A 548 9.38 -21.19 -6.95
C ILE A 548 9.72 -22.64 -7.34
N PRO A 549 10.79 -22.87 -8.13
CA PRO A 549 11.26 -24.22 -8.41
C PRO A 549 11.78 -24.89 -7.13
N PRO A 550 11.44 -26.16 -6.84
CA PRO A 550 11.98 -26.86 -5.67
C PRO A 550 13.49 -27.05 -5.75
N ALA A 551 14.20 -27.00 -4.61
CA ALA A 551 15.66 -27.13 -4.59
C ALA A 551 16.17 -28.51 -5.09
N GLY A 552 15.42 -29.58 -4.82
CA GLY A 552 15.79 -30.97 -5.13
C GLY A 552 15.57 -31.44 -6.57
N ILE A 553 15.47 -30.52 -7.53
CA ILE A 553 15.41 -30.79 -8.97
C ILE A 553 16.81 -30.75 -9.59
N ASP A 554 17.02 -31.49 -10.68
CA ASP A 554 18.30 -31.60 -11.38
C ASP A 554 18.36 -30.68 -12.61
N ALA A 555 17.24 -30.46 -13.30
CA ALA A 555 17.13 -29.49 -14.39
C ALA A 555 15.68 -28.98 -14.57
N VAL A 556 15.51 -27.99 -15.45
CA VAL A 556 14.21 -27.43 -15.84
C VAL A 556 14.07 -27.44 -17.35
N ILE A 557 12.95 -27.96 -17.85
CA ILE A 557 12.51 -27.72 -19.24
C ILE A 557 11.23 -26.90 -19.21
N CYS A 558 11.18 -25.80 -19.94
CA CYS A 558 9.99 -24.95 -19.98
C CYS A 558 9.79 -24.33 -21.36
N HIS A 559 8.66 -23.67 -21.59
CA HIS A 559 8.48 -22.87 -22.80
C HIS A 559 8.98 -21.43 -22.59
N SER A 560 8.31 -20.67 -21.72
CA SER A 560 8.69 -19.29 -21.37
C SER A 560 8.38 -18.95 -19.89
N ALA A 561 8.32 -19.97 -19.03
CA ALA A 561 7.80 -19.83 -17.69
C ALA A 561 8.77 -19.11 -16.74
N ARG A 562 8.23 -18.29 -15.82
CA ARG A 562 8.99 -17.54 -14.80
C ARG A 562 9.86 -18.44 -13.92
N ALA A 563 9.37 -19.63 -13.58
CA ALA A 563 10.13 -20.61 -12.81
C ALA A 563 11.45 -21.00 -13.49
N GLY A 564 11.54 -20.92 -14.83
CA GLY A 564 12.78 -21.11 -15.57
C GLY A 564 13.81 -20.00 -15.28
N LEU A 565 13.40 -18.73 -15.19
CA LEU A 565 14.33 -17.66 -14.81
C LEU A 565 14.84 -17.84 -13.39
N VAL A 566 13.95 -18.13 -12.44
CA VAL A 566 14.32 -18.33 -11.04
C VAL A 566 15.28 -19.53 -10.91
N ALA A 567 15.02 -20.62 -11.64
CA ALA A 567 15.92 -21.78 -11.65
C ALA A 567 17.31 -21.44 -12.22
N GLY A 568 17.37 -20.66 -13.31
CA GLY A 568 18.63 -20.21 -13.90
C GLY A 568 19.42 -19.29 -12.96
N LEU A 569 18.75 -18.39 -12.23
CA LEU A 569 19.36 -17.56 -11.19
C LEU A 569 19.90 -18.39 -10.01
N LEU A 570 19.28 -19.54 -9.73
CA LEU A 570 19.75 -20.51 -8.73
C LEU A 570 20.78 -21.51 -9.30
N GLY A 571 21.28 -21.26 -10.52
CA GLY A 571 22.32 -22.07 -11.16
C GLY A 571 21.87 -23.45 -11.64
N LYS A 572 20.56 -23.71 -11.75
CA LYS A 572 20.04 -24.97 -12.32
C LYS A 572 20.16 -24.93 -13.85
N PRO A 573 20.39 -26.08 -14.53
CA PRO A 573 20.30 -26.13 -15.99
C PRO A 573 18.85 -25.85 -16.42
N VAL A 574 18.68 -24.90 -17.35
CA VAL A 574 17.36 -24.52 -17.87
C VAL A 574 17.37 -24.57 -19.39
N ILE A 575 16.40 -25.27 -19.97
CA ILE A 575 16.23 -25.39 -21.41
C ILE A 575 14.82 -24.90 -21.77
N CYS A 576 14.75 -23.84 -22.56
CA CYS A 576 13.49 -23.23 -22.98
C CYS A 576 13.15 -23.59 -24.42
N THR A 577 11.87 -23.88 -24.71
CA THR A 577 11.40 -24.05 -26.09
C THR A 577 10.90 -22.76 -26.72
N GLY A 578 10.59 -21.74 -25.92
CA GLY A 578 10.25 -20.40 -26.38
C GLY A 578 11.50 -19.56 -26.60
N ARG A 579 11.72 -19.09 -27.83
CA ARG A 579 12.90 -18.26 -28.16
C ARG A 579 12.90 -16.89 -27.47
N GLY A 580 11.74 -16.38 -27.08
CA GLY A 580 11.59 -15.13 -26.32
C GLY A 580 11.65 -15.29 -24.80
N ALA A 581 11.91 -16.50 -24.27
CA ALA A 581 11.87 -16.74 -22.83
C ALA A 581 12.86 -15.82 -22.08
N PRO A 582 12.46 -15.19 -20.95
CA PRO A 582 13.33 -14.27 -20.21
C PRO A 582 14.69 -14.86 -19.82
N ALA A 583 14.70 -16.13 -19.41
CA ALA A 583 15.93 -16.83 -19.05
C ALA A 583 16.90 -16.98 -20.24
N VAL A 584 16.38 -17.22 -21.45
CA VAL A 584 17.20 -17.31 -22.68
C VAL A 584 17.76 -15.95 -23.04
N ARG A 585 16.93 -14.90 -23.03
CA ARG A 585 17.38 -13.54 -23.37
C ARG A 585 18.50 -13.05 -22.44
N LEU A 586 18.42 -13.41 -21.16
CA LEU A 586 19.42 -13.04 -20.14
C LEU A 586 20.62 -14.00 -20.08
N GLY A 587 20.72 -15.00 -20.98
CA GLY A 587 21.86 -15.92 -21.02
C GLY A 587 21.88 -16.95 -19.88
N LEU A 588 20.77 -17.14 -19.17
CA LEU A 588 20.62 -18.09 -18.06
C LEU A 588 20.03 -19.44 -18.48
N ALA A 589 19.65 -19.59 -19.75
CA ALA A 589 19.03 -20.82 -20.28
C ALA A 589 19.43 -21.09 -21.72
N GLY A 590 19.55 -22.37 -22.06
CA GLY A 590 19.63 -22.83 -23.45
C GLY A 590 18.26 -22.80 -24.13
N SER A 591 18.23 -22.86 -25.47
CA SER A 591 16.99 -23.01 -26.24
C SER A 591 16.83 -24.42 -26.80
N ALA A 592 15.63 -24.85 -27.18
CA ALA A 592 15.36 -26.08 -27.91
C ALA A 592 14.13 -25.93 -28.82
N PRO A 593 14.00 -26.69 -29.92
CA PRO A 593 12.85 -26.58 -30.82
C PRO A 593 11.54 -27.16 -30.24
N ASP A 594 11.63 -28.19 -29.40
CA ASP A 594 10.48 -28.92 -28.86
C ASP A 594 10.82 -29.58 -27.51
N ALA A 595 9.82 -30.24 -26.90
CA ALA A 595 9.95 -30.88 -25.60
C ALA A 595 10.95 -32.05 -25.59
N ALA A 596 11.03 -32.84 -26.67
CA ALA A 596 11.94 -33.98 -26.74
C ALA A 596 13.40 -33.52 -26.82
N ALA A 597 13.69 -32.55 -27.67
CA ALA A 597 15.01 -31.92 -27.74
C ALA A 597 15.37 -31.18 -26.45
N ALA A 598 14.40 -30.54 -25.79
CA ALA A 598 14.61 -29.88 -24.51
C ALA A 598 15.01 -30.89 -23.42
N LEU A 599 14.30 -32.01 -23.33
CA LEU A 599 14.59 -33.07 -22.37
C LEU A 599 15.94 -33.72 -22.66
N ALA A 600 16.27 -34.03 -23.92
CA ALA A 600 17.57 -34.58 -24.28
C ALA A 600 18.73 -33.67 -23.86
N ARG A 601 18.60 -32.35 -24.07
CA ARG A 601 19.59 -31.36 -23.61
C ARG A 601 19.66 -31.27 -22.09
N ALA A 602 18.52 -31.33 -21.40
CA ALA A 602 18.48 -31.36 -19.94
C ALA A 602 19.19 -32.60 -19.38
N MET A 603 18.95 -33.78 -19.94
CA MET A 603 19.60 -35.03 -19.54
C MET A 603 21.12 -34.97 -19.75
N SER A 604 21.57 -34.44 -20.89
CA SER A 604 23.00 -34.23 -21.16
C SER A 604 23.64 -33.27 -20.16
N ALA A 605 22.98 -32.15 -19.83
CA ALA A 605 23.46 -31.20 -18.83
C ALA A 605 23.55 -31.81 -17.43
N VAL A 606 22.59 -32.67 -17.04
CA VAL A 606 22.62 -33.39 -15.77
C VAL A 606 23.77 -34.41 -15.74
N ALA A 607 23.98 -35.16 -16.82
CA ALA A 607 25.08 -36.13 -16.91
C ALA A 607 26.46 -35.45 -16.81
N ALA A 608 26.64 -34.30 -17.46
CA ALA A 608 27.87 -33.51 -17.41
C ALA A 608 28.21 -33.01 -16.00
N ARG A 609 27.19 -32.64 -15.20
CA ARG A 609 27.37 -32.21 -13.81
C ARG A 609 27.55 -33.37 -12.82
N GLY A 610 27.13 -34.58 -13.20
CA GLY A 610 27.14 -35.79 -12.36
C GLY A 610 28.35 -36.71 -12.54
N GLY A 611 29.32 -36.39 -13.41
CA GLY A 611 30.50 -37.24 -13.61
C GLY A 611 30.18 -38.65 -14.14
N VAL A 612 29.11 -38.79 -14.93
CA VAL A 612 28.86 -40.02 -15.71
C VAL A 612 29.27 -39.73 -17.15
N PRO A 613 30.21 -40.49 -17.75
CA PRO A 613 30.62 -40.27 -19.13
C PRO A 613 29.47 -40.63 -20.05
N SER A 614 28.88 -39.63 -20.71
CA SER A 614 28.01 -39.87 -21.86
C SER A 614 28.75 -39.45 -23.12
N ASP A 615 28.87 -40.35 -24.09
CA ASP A 615 29.36 -40.13 -25.46
C ASP A 615 28.44 -39.21 -26.29
N ALA A 616 27.81 -38.22 -25.66
CA ALA A 616 26.98 -37.23 -26.32
C ALA A 616 27.86 -36.14 -26.95
N PRO A 617 27.55 -35.68 -28.19
CA PRO A 617 28.29 -34.61 -28.83
C PRO A 617 28.22 -33.34 -27.96
N THR A 618 29.39 -32.83 -27.61
CA THR A 618 29.58 -31.55 -26.92
C THR A 618 28.85 -30.43 -27.68
N LEU A 619 28.01 -29.68 -26.96
CA LEU A 619 27.37 -28.48 -27.48
C LEU A 619 28.47 -27.44 -27.80
N PRO A 620 28.42 -26.75 -28.96
CA PRO A 620 29.27 -25.61 -29.21
C PRO A 620 28.77 -24.38 -28.43
N ASP A 621 29.73 -23.59 -27.97
CA ASP A 621 29.62 -22.24 -27.39
C ASP A 621 29.10 -22.15 -25.94
N GLU A 622 29.91 -22.60 -24.98
CA GLU A 622 29.85 -22.07 -23.62
C GLU A 622 30.62 -20.74 -23.54
N PRO A 623 30.00 -19.64 -23.05
CA PRO A 623 30.75 -18.50 -22.56
C PRO A 623 31.43 -18.91 -21.26
N ALA A 624 32.72 -19.23 -21.35
CA ALA A 624 33.59 -19.46 -20.21
C ALA A 624 33.81 -18.15 -19.44
N GLN A 625 33.00 -17.87 -18.42
CA GLN A 625 33.33 -17.07 -17.23
C GLN A 625 32.22 -17.17 -16.16
N ALA A 626 32.52 -17.84 -15.04
CA ALA A 626 31.86 -17.78 -13.74
C ALA A 626 30.30 -17.78 -13.70
N GLU A 627 29.67 -18.97 -13.74
CA GLU A 627 28.21 -19.13 -13.54
C GLU A 627 27.67 -18.39 -12.28
N GLY A 628 28.49 -18.26 -11.22
CA GLY A 628 28.12 -17.53 -10.00
C GLY A 628 28.11 -16.01 -10.11
N ASP A 629 28.86 -15.42 -11.06
CA ASP A 629 28.90 -13.96 -11.22
C ASP A 629 27.77 -13.47 -12.13
N LEU A 630 27.45 -14.19 -13.21
CA LEU A 630 26.35 -13.83 -14.11
C LEU A 630 24.99 -13.84 -13.39
N ALA A 631 24.70 -14.86 -12.57
CA ALA A 631 23.44 -14.92 -11.82
C ALA A 631 23.30 -13.75 -10.84
N ARG A 632 24.38 -13.39 -10.15
CA ARG A 632 24.43 -12.28 -9.20
C ARG A 632 24.28 -10.93 -9.91
N VAL A 633 25.00 -10.71 -11.00
CA VAL A 633 24.89 -9.49 -11.82
C VAL A 633 23.50 -9.38 -12.44
N THR A 634 22.93 -10.47 -12.94
CA THR A 634 21.56 -10.48 -13.47
C THR A 634 20.52 -10.18 -12.39
N ALA A 635 20.67 -10.75 -11.19
CA ALA A 635 19.79 -10.44 -10.06
C ALA A 635 19.91 -8.97 -9.64
N ALA A 636 21.12 -8.40 -9.64
CA ALA A 636 21.34 -6.98 -9.38
C ALA A 636 20.67 -6.10 -10.46
N TRP A 637 20.85 -6.44 -11.73
CA TRP A 637 20.24 -5.74 -12.86
C TRP A 637 18.70 -5.76 -12.77
N LEU A 638 18.11 -6.94 -12.57
CA LEU A 638 16.67 -7.09 -12.41
C LEU A 638 16.14 -6.22 -11.26
N THR A 639 16.79 -6.25 -10.10
CA THR A 639 16.29 -5.58 -8.88
C THR A 639 16.52 -4.07 -8.86
N HIS A 640 17.59 -3.61 -9.53
CA HIS A 640 18.05 -2.23 -9.44
C HIS A 640 17.87 -1.41 -10.73
N ARG A 641 17.64 -2.05 -11.88
CA ARG A 641 17.48 -1.37 -13.18
C ARG A 641 16.13 -1.67 -13.81
N ALA A 642 15.73 -2.94 -13.86
CA ALA A 642 14.56 -3.36 -14.66
C ALA A 642 13.24 -3.41 -13.90
N LEU A 643 13.24 -3.86 -12.65
CA LEU A 643 12.01 -4.21 -11.92
C LEU A 643 11.71 -3.26 -10.77
N SER A 644 10.44 -2.90 -10.69
CA SER A 644 9.82 -2.27 -9.53
C SER A 644 9.51 -3.34 -8.47
N ALA A 645 9.56 -2.95 -7.20
CA ALA A 645 9.16 -3.81 -6.09
C ALA A 645 7.73 -3.47 -5.65
N CYS A 646 6.97 -4.48 -5.27
CA CYS A 646 5.64 -4.33 -4.72
C CYS A 646 5.44 -5.22 -3.48
N VAL A 647 4.52 -4.80 -2.63
CA VAL A 647 4.11 -5.55 -1.44
C VAL A 647 2.60 -5.75 -1.45
N THR A 648 2.16 -6.78 -0.74
CA THR A 648 0.74 -7.05 -0.50
C THR A 648 0.46 -7.12 1.01
N PRO A 649 -0.62 -6.49 1.52
CA PRO A 649 -0.96 -6.45 2.94
C PRO A 649 -1.22 -7.83 3.57
N SER A 650 -1.51 -8.85 2.75
CA SER A 650 -1.69 -10.25 3.14
C SER A 650 -0.37 -11.00 3.41
N GLY A 651 0.76 -10.28 3.47
CA GLY A 651 2.10 -10.83 3.63
C GLY A 651 2.84 -10.93 2.28
N PRO A 652 3.99 -11.62 2.22
CA PRO A 652 4.63 -11.91 0.93
C PRO A 652 3.60 -12.56 0.02
N LEU A 653 3.59 -12.20 -1.27
CA LEU A 653 2.75 -12.83 -2.29
C LEU A 653 2.85 -14.35 -2.10
N ARG A 654 1.79 -14.97 -1.57
CA ARG A 654 1.75 -16.42 -1.39
C ARG A 654 1.13 -17.01 -2.65
N PRO A 655 1.88 -17.78 -3.45
CA PRO A 655 1.28 -18.67 -4.41
C PRO A 655 0.51 -19.74 -3.63
N GLY A 656 -0.76 -19.93 -3.95
CA GLY A 656 -1.57 -20.99 -3.35
C GLY A 656 -2.74 -20.49 -2.50
N LEU A 657 -3.79 -20.02 -3.18
CA LEU A 657 -5.16 -20.30 -2.76
C LEU A 657 -5.93 -20.89 -3.97
N PRO A 658 -6.79 -21.90 -3.79
CA PRO A 658 -7.43 -22.69 -4.87
C PRO A 658 -8.36 -21.94 -5.84
N ASP A 659 -8.58 -20.65 -5.65
CA ASP A 659 -9.75 -19.94 -6.19
C ASP A 659 -9.38 -18.78 -7.14
N GLY A 660 -8.13 -18.68 -7.59
CA GLY A 660 -7.72 -17.66 -8.56
C GLY A 660 -7.85 -16.21 -8.05
N ARG A 661 -7.45 -15.95 -6.79
CA ARG A 661 -7.78 -14.68 -6.13
C ARG A 661 -6.85 -13.50 -6.47
N ARG A 662 -7.55 -12.40 -6.77
CA ARG A 662 -7.28 -10.96 -6.67
C ARG A 662 -5.98 -10.52 -5.96
N TYR A 663 -5.23 -9.66 -6.67
CA TYR A 663 -4.19 -8.78 -6.14
C TYR A 663 -4.78 -7.61 -5.34
N ASP A 664 -5.69 -7.91 -4.40
CA ASP A 664 -6.35 -6.88 -3.60
C ASP A 664 -5.33 -6.22 -2.66
N GLY A 665 -5.08 -4.92 -2.90
CA GLY A 665 -4.20 -4.10 -2.07
C GLY A 665 -2.72 -4.18 -2.45
N LEU A 666 -2.36 -4.46 -3.71
CA LEU A 666 -1.00 -4.28 -4.19
C LEU A 666 -0.52 -2.84 -3.88
N ALA A 667 0.71 -2.68 -3.43
CA ALA A 667 1.32 -1.38 -3.26
C ALA A 667 2.75 -1.41 -3.78
N VAL A 668 3.08 -0.51 -4.72
CA VAL A 668 4.44 -0.35 -5.21
C VAL A 668 5.29 0.25 -4.09
N SER A 669 6.32 -0.47 -3.68
CA SER A 669 7.27 -0.06 -2.63
C SER A 669 8.56 0.52 -3.22
N ARG A 670 8.83 0.23 -4.50
CA ARG A 670 9.88 0.87 -5.29
C ARG A 670 9.44 0.96 -6.74
N LEU A 671 9.42 2.16 -7.31
CA LEU A 671 9.16 2.36 -8.74
C LEU A 671 10.49 2.43 -9.50
N ARG A 672 10.58 1.67 -10.60
CA ARG A 672 11.64 1.76 -11.62
C ARG A 672 11.00 2.12 -12.95
N TRP A 673 11.42 3.25 -13.52
CA TRP A 673 10.94 3.73 -14.81
C TRP A 673 11.94 4.69 -15.45
N ARG A 674 12.38 4.44 -16.69
CA ARG A 674 13.34 5.28 -17.43
C ARG A 674 14.59 5.69 -16.62
N GLY A 675 15.21 4.73 -15.93
CA GLY A 675 16.35 5.00 -15.05
C GLY A 675 16.02 5.77 -13.76
N SER A 676 14.80 6.29 -13.60
CA SER A 676 14.32 6.84 -12.33
C SER A 676 14.06 5.71 -11.35
N GLY A 677 14.50 5.91 -10.10
CA GLY A 677 14.21 5.03 -8.97
C GLY A 677 13.55 5.80 -7.85
N LEU A 678 12.28 5.52 -7.58
CA LEU A 678 11.60 6.08 -6.40
C LEU A 678 11.52 5.00 -5.32
N ALA A 679 12.17 5.25 -4.19
CA ALA A 679 11.98 4.47 -2.98
C ALA A 679 10.72 5.00 -2.29
N LEU A 680 9.69 4.16 -2.23
CA LEU A 680 8.44 4.50 -1.55
C LEU A 680 8.38 3.84 -0.17
N ALA A 681 9.04 2.67 -0.04
CA ALA A 681 8.72 1.62 0.93
C ALA A 681 7.20 1.48 1.06
N ARG A 682 6.68 0.70 2.01
CA ARG A 682 5.25 0.77 2.38
C ARG A 682 5.07 0.24 3.78
N MET A 683 4.19 0.87 4.53
CA MET A 683 3.65 0.35 5.76
C MET A 683 3.03 -1.04 5.50
N ALA A 684 2.31 -1.24 4.39
CA ALA A 684 1.72 -2.54 4.04
C ALA A 684 2.72 -3.73 4.05
N ALA A 685 4.03 -3.48 3.93
CA ALA A 685 5.08 -4.50 4.07
C ALA A 685 5.13 -5.13 5.48
N SER A 686 4.72 -4.40 6.51
CA SER A 686 4.59 -4.90 7.90
C SER A 686 3.27 -5.64 8.16
N GLY A 687 2.38 -5.72 7.17
CA GLY A 687 1.08 -6.40 7.23
C GLY A 687 -0.11 -5.45 7.37
N ARG A 688 -1.30 -5.95 7.01
CA ARG A 688 -2.59 -5.22 7.18
C ARG A 688 -3.09 -5.27 8.61
N SER A 689 -3.84 -4.25 9.03
CA SER A 689 -4.72 -4.37 10.20
C SER A 689 -5.69 -5.54 9.99
N SER A 690 -5.69 -6.51 10.91
CA SER A 690 -6.69 -7.58 10.91
C SER A 690 -7.82 -7.26 11.90
N PRO A 691 -9.03 -7.81 11.68
CA PRO A 691 -10.12 -7.72 12.65
C PRO A 691 -9.74 -8.23 14.06
N GLU A 692 -8.79 -9.17 14.14
CA GLU A 692 -8.24 -9.74 15.37
C GLU A 692 -7.14 -8.88 16.03
N SER A 693 -6.78 -7.73 15.44
CA SER A 693 -5.84 -6.79 16.06
C SER A 693 -6.46 -6.05 17.24
N TYR A 694 -5.63 -5.39 18.08
CA TYR A 694 -6.12 -4.54 19.16
C TYR A 694 -7.07 -3.44 18.65
N ALA A 695 -6.71 -2.81 17.53
CA ALA A 695 -7.58 -1.86 16.85
C ALA A 695 -8.89 -2.51 16.38
N GLY A 696 -8.80 -3.72 15.82
CA GLY A 696 -9.95 -4.49 15.38
C GLY A 696 -10.93 -4.83 16.50
N GLY A 697 -10.41 -5.25 17.66
CA GLY A 697 -11.20 -5.50 18.87
C GLY A 697 -11.82 -4.23 19.44
N ARG A 698 -11.03 -3.14 19.58
CA ARG A 698 -11.52 -1.84 20.10
C ARG A 698 -12.59 -1.22 19.19
N LEU A 699 -12.52 -1.45 17.88
CA LEU A 699 -13.41 -0.83 16.92
C LEU A 699 -14.55 -1.71 16.42
N GLY A 700 -14.61 -2.98 16.84
CA GLY A 700 -15.66 -3.91 16.44
C GLY A 700 -15.53 -4.37 14.97
N MET A 701 -14.30 -4.56 14.48
CA MET A 701 -14.06 -4.98 13.09
C MET A 701 -14.46 -6.45 12.81
N LEU A 702 -14.58 -7.29 13.84
CA LEU A 702 -14.99 -8.70 13.72
C LEU A 702 -16.48 -8.89 13.48
N ASP A 703 -17.31 -7.91 13.84
CA ASP A 703 -18.77 -7.97 13.70
C ASP A 703 -19.26 -7.57 12.30
N ALA A 704 -18.36 -7.31 11.34
CA ALA A 704 -18.74 -7.14 9.94
C ALA A 704 -19.28 -8.50 9.41
N PRO A 705 -20.54 -8.58 8.96
CA PRO A 705 -21.20 -9.83 8.58
C PRO A 705 -20.71 -10.34 7.21
N SER A 706 -19.40 -10.56 7.04
CA SER A 706 -18.81 -11.02 5.77
C SER A 706 -18.32 -12.47 5.79
N ARG A 707 -18.66 -13.27 6.82
CA ARG A 707 -18.24 -14.70 6.89
C ARG A 707 -19.35 -15.72 7.22
N ARG A 708 -20.62 -15.31 7.27
CA ARG A 708 -21.74 -16.23 7.62
C ARG A 708 -22.51 -16.83 6.44
N ARG A 709 -22.03 -16.68 5.20
CA ARG A 709 -22.56 -17.40 4.03
C ARG A 709 -21.44 -18.22 3.40
N GLU A 710 -21.20 -19.42 3.94
CA GLU A 710 -20.52 -20.52 3.24
C GLU A 710 -20.51 -21.87 4.01
N ARG A 711 -21.24 -21.97 5.13
CA ARG A 711 -21.42 -23.24 5.86
C ARG A 711 -22.88 -23.51 6.22
N THR A 712 -23.75 -23.55 5.22
CA THR A 712 -25.02 -24.30 5.27
C THR A 712 -25.44 -24.59 3.84
N GLY A 713 -24.74 -25.54 3.22
CA GLY A 713 -25.07 -26.10 1.91
C GLY A 713 -25.00 -27.61 1.99
N GLN A 714 -25.81 -28.20 2.88
CA GLN A 714 -26.10 -29.64 2.91
C GLN A 714 -27.33 -29.86 3.80
N MET A 715 -28.53 -29.83 3.21
CA MET A 715 -29.53 -30.91 3.34
C MET A 715 -30.86 -30.53 2.69
N ARG A 716 -31.17 -31.31 1.65
CA ARG A 716 -32.47 -31.88 1.26
C ARG A 716 -33.52 -31.01 0.55
N ASP A 717 -33.73 -31.43 -0.70
CA ASP A 717 -34.98 -31.37 -1.46
C ASP A 717 -36.22 -31.78 -0.65
N GLY A 718 -37.34 -31.12 -0.95
CA GLY A 718 -38.67 -31.53 -0.47
C GLY A 718 -39.76 -30.48 -0.73
N GLY A 719 -40.29 -30.49 -1.95
CA GLY A 719 -41.70 -30.31 -2.36
C GLY A 719 -42.68 -29.36 -1.64
N ASP A 720 -43.24 -28.47 -2.45
CA ASP A 720 -44.66 -28.09 -2.59
C ASP A 720 -45.47 -27.41 -1.47
N GLY A 721 -46.17 -26.32 -1.86
CA GLY A 721 -47.59 -26.16 -1.50
C GLY A 721 -48.04 -24.87 -0.78
N ALA A 722 -48.38 -23.84 -1.58
CA ALA A 722 -49.58 -22.99 -1.49
C ALA A 722 -49.92 -22.07 -0.27
N SER A 723 -50.37 -20.86 -0.66
CA SER A 723 -51.44 -19.99 -0.11
C SER A 723 -51.21 -19.04 1.10
N ALA A 724 -51.71 -17.81 0.92
CA ALA A 724 -51.62 -16.58 1.74
C ALA A 724 -52.66 -16.54 2.92
N PRO A 725 -53.06 -15.40 3.55
CA PRO A 725 -52.50 -14.02 3.70
C PRO A 725 -52.57 -13.41 5.15
N ALA A 726 -52.05 -12.18 5.29
CA ALA A 726 -52.37 -11.07 6.23
C ALA A 726 -52.82 -11.30 7.70
N GLY A 727 -52.14 -10.65 8.66
CA GLY A 727 -52.62 -10.47 10.05
C GLY A 727 -51.81 -9.44 10.87
N LYS A 728 -52.49 -8.64 11.69
CA LYS A 728 -52.06 -7.43 12.42
C LYS A 728 -51.23 -7.68 13.70
N ARG A 729 -50.49 -6.62 14.10
CA ARG A 729 -50.10 -6.10 15.45
C ARG A 729 -50.11 -7.07 16.65
N ASP A 730 -49.00 -7.15 17.39
CA ASP A 730 -48.90 -6.52 18.73
C ASP A 730 -47.50 -6.61 19.37
N ALA A 731 -47.37 -5.87 20.47
CA ALA A 731 -46.19 -5.39 21.17
C ALA A 731 -45.34 -6.43 21.95
N GLY A 732 -44.10 -6.02 22.22
CA GLY A 732 -43.40 -6.31 23.48
C GLY A 732 -42.64 -7.62 23.58
N GLN A 733 -41.31 -7.53 23.49
CA GLN A 733 -40.33 -8.13 24.43
C GLN A 733 -38.93 -7.99 23.85
N GLY A 734 -38.03 -7.33 24.59
CA GLY A 734 -36.62 -7.17 24.21
C GLY A 734 -35.87 -8.50 24.26
N PRO A 735 -34.80 -8.69 23.45
CA PRO A 735 -34.04 -9.92 23.52
C PRO A 735 -33.02 -9.86 24.66
N ALA A 736 -33.08 -10.90 25.49
CA ALA A 736 -32.19 -11.20 26.59
C ALA A 736 -30.74 -11.41 26.11
N ILE A 737 -29.81 -10.82 26.88
CA ILE A 737 -28.36 -11.05 26.80
C ILE A 737 -28.10 -12.47 27.33
N GLY A 738 -27.70 -13.39 26.45
CA GLY A 738 -27.54 -14.79 26.85
C GLY A 738 -26.82 -15.69 25.87
N ALA A 739 -25.70 -15.25 25.27
CA ALA A 739 -24.83 -16.14 24.49
C ALA A 739 -23.40 -15.59 24.29
N ALA A 740 -22.64 -15.36 25.36
CA ALA A 740 -21.22 -14.97 25.22
C ALA A 740 -20.24 -15.69 26.17
N THR A 741 -20.70 -16.53 27.10
CA THR A 741 -19.84 -17.08 28.18
C THR A 741 -19.33 -18.50 27.98
N ARG A 742 -19.54 -19.14 26.82
CA ARG A 742 -19.11 -20.55 26.61
C ARG A 742 -17.78 -20.74 25.88
N ASN A 743 -17.15 -19.71 25.31
CA ASN A 743 -15.97 -19.90 24.46
C ASN A 743 -14.60 -19.56 25.08
N VAL A 744 -14.52 -19.04 26.31
CA VAL A 744 -13.22 -18.72 26.94
C VAL A 744 -12.60 -19.93 27.64
N LYS A 745 -13.41 -20.86 28.19
CA LYS A 745 -12.90 -22.07 28.87
C LYS A 745 -12.29 -23.11 27.92
N ALA A 746 -12.68 -23.14 26.64
CA ALA A 746 -12.16 -24.10 25.67
C ALA A 746 -10.77 -23.74 25.13
N TRP A 747 -10.37 -22.46 25.22
CA TRP A 747 -9.09 -21.98 24.68
C TRP A 747 -7.93 -22.12 25.68
N ILE A 748 -8.19 -21.95 26.97
CA ILE A 748 -7.15 -22.08 28.02
C ILE A 748 -6.78 -23.56 28.29
N GLY A 749 -7.68 -24.51 27.99
CA GLY A 749 -7.49 -25.92 28.34
C GLY A 749 -6.59 -26.76 27.41
N ARG A 750 -6.06 -26.23 26.30
CA ARG A 750 -5.32 -27.04 25.29
C ARG A 750 -3.82 -26.77 25.17
N ARG A 751 -3.20 -25.98 26.08
CA ARG A 751 -1.75 -25.68 26.00
C ARG A 751 -0.92 -25.97 27.25
N LEU A 752 -1.48 -26.62 28.26
CA LEU A 752 -0.71 -27.08 29.42
C LEU A 752 -0.83 -28.61 29.49
N GLY A 753 0.26 -29.29 29.11
CA GLY A 753 0.40 -30.74 29.29
C GLY A 753 0.34 -31.15 30.76
N PRO A 754 0.17 -32.45 31.06
CA PRO A 754 -0.13 -32.91 32.40
C PRO A 754 1.09 -32.76 33.31
N ARG A 755 1.01 -31.89 34.32
CA ARG A 755 1.91 -31.94 35.48
C ARG A 755 1.18 -32.60 36.64
N GLY A 756 1.87 -33.58 37.22
CA GLY A 756 1.38 -34.49 38.25
C GLY A 756 0.98 -33.81 39.56
N GLN A 757 0.23 -34.60 40.32
CA GLN A 757 -0.32 -34.34 41.63
C GLN A 757 0.76 -34.02 42.68
N GLY A 758 0.44 -33.11 43.62
CA GLY A 758 1.07 -33.09 44.94
C GLY A 758 1.12 -31.72 45.65
N GLY A 759 0.24 -31.52 46.64
CA GLY A 759 0.55 -30.67 47.82
C GLY A 759 -0.08 -29.27 47.89
N PRO A 760 -0.30 -28.71 49.11
CA PRO A 760 -1.51 -27.95 49.41
C PRO A 760 -1.35 -26.42 49.47
N ARG A 761 -2.49 -25.75 49.21
CA ARG A 761 -3.01 -24.46 49.72
C ARG A 761 -2.03 -23.53 50.44
N HIS A 762 -1.93 -22.28 49.93
CA HIS A 762 -2.14 -21.06 50.71
C HIS A 762 -2.60 -19.93 49.78
N GLY A 763 -3.55 -19.12 50.26
CA GLY A 763 -4.24 -18.10 49.47
C GLY A 763 -3.65 -16.70 49.58
N ALA A 764 -3.93 -15.90 48.55
CA ALA A 764 -4.33 -14.49 48.57
C ALA A 764 -4.87 -14.17 47.17
#